data_AF-A0A4Y2SQB5-F1
#
_entry.id   AF-A0A4Y2SQB5-F1
#
_cell.length_a   1.000
_cell.length_b   1.000
_cell.length_c   1.000
_cell.angle_alpha   90.00
_cell.angle_beta   90.00
_cell.angle_gamma   90.00
#
_symmetry.space_group_name_H-M   'P 1'
#
loop_
_entity.id
_entity.type
_entity.pdbx_description
1 polymer ?
#
loop_
_entity_poly.entity_id
_entity_poly.type
_entity_poly.pdbx_seq_one_letter_code
_entity_poly.pdbx_strand_id
1 'polypeptide(L)'
;GKLQDHEISVIPNNMEKYISFSIRRRKENPVTLQFIDSFQFLNTSLQKLVENLDHSKFSIMQSCISSPYRDLLLKKGIYPYEYMSSFSKFEETQLPPRSAFHSSLVNEGISEADYEHAQKVWKCFDIKNLGEYHDLYVKTDVILLSDVFENFRKLTQNFYQLDAAHMLTSPGLAWQAALKMTDVKLDLFTDIDMHLFIEKGIRGGVSMISHRHSEANHPHCPNYDASEANKYITYLDANNLYGWAMSQPLPVSDFEWLSPEEISLQQICQTPDDATTGYILEVDMEYPPELHDLHNNYPLAPERMTITPDMLSPTALSILNEMNIKPALKSEKLVPNLYNKQNYVLHYRNLKLYLSLGLKLTKIHRVMKFTQRCWLKDYINFNTEQRKHAKTAFEKDFFKLLNNAVYGKTMENLRNRVKVDIVQTKKRAEKLVASPAFHAFTIFDENLVAVQRKLTKLCLNRPIQIGFVILELSKVLMYDFHYNIIMTKYGDKARLLFTDTDSLCYEITTDDLNKDFERMKQYFDFSDYPKDHPLYSDENKKKIGYFKDELNGQPCLEFIGLRSKMYSILSERDEKQTAKGICKSVRQQQLKHANYRECLLSRKPSTISQNRIGSEKHHIFSMQQSKRALSAFDDKRFLHEDGVTSLSYGHYKIAHSKLTKTVKEKHDRGVKIQDMDVVEYDGHWKVKSQSVKGKVYMIQSVLNAPNKRIVFDFRLFGCFEFFRRITRFSNDLTSDSEFLRLVVDQAWASMPRDKGGDHGSQKGKNIV
;
A
#
# COMPACT_ATOMS: atom_id res chain seq x y z
N GLY A 1 -16.11 -25.34 -27.84
CA GLY A 1 -15.97 -26.04 -26.56
C GLY A 1 -16.98 -27.16 -26.47
N LYS A 2 -16.81 -28.05 -25.49
CA LYS A 2 -17.64 -29.24 -25.26
C LYS A 2 -19.10 -28.96 -24.86
N LEU A 3 -19.49 -27.69 -24.68
CA LEU A 3 -20.80 -27.24 -24.18
C LEU A 3 -21.51 -26.30 -25.18
N GLN A 4 -21.82 -26.77 -26.38
CA GLN A 4 -22.33 -25.92 -27.47
C GLN A 4 -23.75 -25.34 -27.21
N ASP A 5 -24.59 -26.05 -26.45
CA ASP A 5 -25.95 -25.63 -26.08
C ASP A 5 -26.03 -24.72 -24.84
N HIS A 6 -24.87 -24.31 -24.30
CA HIS A 6 -24.80 -23.53 -23.07
C HIS A 6 -24.27 -22.13 -23.33
N GLU A 7 -24.74 -21.17 -22.55
CA GLU A 7 -24.17 -19.84 -22.44
C GLU A 7 -23.24 -19.81 -21.23
N ILE A 8 -22.00 -19.37 -21.45
CA ILE A 8 -21.03 -19.14 -20.38
C ILE A 8 -20.95 -17.64 -20.14
N SER A 9 -21.23 -17.22 -18.90
CA SER A 9 -21.04 -15.85 -18.44
C SER A 9 -20.01 -15.81 -17.32
N VAL A 10 -19.21 -14.75 -17.28
CA VAL A 10 -18.13 -14.57 -16.31
C VAL A 10 -18.29 -13.23 -15.60
N ILE A 11 -17.83 -13.17 -14.35
CA ILE A 11 -17.56 -11.94 -13.61
C ILE A 11 -16.03 -11.79 -13.57
N PRO A 12 -15.41 -11.12 -14.54
CA PRO A 12 -13.97 -11.21 -14.74
C PRO A 12 -13.20 -10.18 -13.90
N ASN A 13 -12.05 -10.61 -13.38
CA ASN A 13 -10.97 -9.70 -13.00
C ASN A 13 -10.08 -9.41 -14.22
N ASN A 14 -9.81 -10.42 -15.03
CA ASN A 14 -9.13 -10.32 -16.32
C ASN A 14 -9.62 -11.46 -17.25
N MET A 15 -8.98 -11.67 -18.40
CA MET A 15 -9.35 -12.73 -19.35
C MET A 15 -9.19 -14.15 -18.80
N GLU A 16 -8.43 -14.38 -17.74
CA GLU A 16 -8.17 -15.73 -17.20
C GLU A 16 -8.67 -15.93 -15.77
N LYS A 17 -8.79 -14.85 -14.99
CA LYS A 17 -9.22 -14.88 -13.59
C LYS A 17 -10.61 -14.30 -13.46
N TYR A 18 -11.53 -15.12 -12.94
CA TYR A 18 -12.93 -14.75 -12.72
C TYR A 18 -13.26 -14.80 -11.23
N ILE A 19 -14.11 -13.89 -10.76
CA ILE A 19 -14.71 -13.96 -9.42
C ILE A 19 -15.72 -15.11 -9.36
N SER A 20 -16.48 -15.27 -10.45
CA SER A 20 -17.43 -16.35 -10.64
C SER A 20 -17.69 -16.51 -12.13
N PHE A 21 -18.08 -17.71 -12.54
CA PHE A 21 -18.65 -17.95 -13.86
C PHE A 21 -19.90 -18.82 -13.73
N SER A 22 -20.76 -18.75 -14.72
CA SER A 22 -21.98 -19.53 -14.76
C SER A 22 -22.21 -20.13 -16.13
N ILE A 23 -22.79 -21.32 -16.13
CA ILE A 23 -23.15 -22.09 -17.31
C ILE A 23 -24.67 -22.19 -17.32
N ARG A 24 -25.30 -21.56 -18.30
CA ARG A 24 -26.76 -21.55 -18.46
C ARG A 24 -27.15 -22.38 -19.67
N ARG A 25 -28.11 -23.31 -19.51
CA ARG A 25 -28.69 -24.05 -20.64
C ARG A 25 -29.58 -23.12 -21.48
N ARG A 26 -29.39 -23.09 -22.81
CA ARG A 26 -30.11 -22.15 -23.71
C ARG A 26 -31.54 -22.57 -24.05
N LYS A 27 -31.85 -23.86 -24.05
CA LYS A 27 -33.16 -24.43 -24.43
C LYS A 27 -33.79 -25.15 -23.23
N GLU A 28 -35.12 -25.11 -23.13
CA GLU A 28 -36.01 -25.83 -22.20
C GLU A 28 -35.56 -25.91 -20.73
N ASN A 29 -36.38 -25.34 -19.83
CA ASN A 29 -36.10 -25.26 -18.38
C ASN A 29 -34.72 -24.67 -18.07
N PRO A 30 -34.53 -23.34 -18.18
CA PRO A 30 -33.22 -22.71 -18.05
C PRO A 30 -32.65 -22.90 -16.64
N VAL A 31 -31.79 -23.90 -16.48
CA VAL A 31 -30.96 -24.09 -15.29
C VAL A 31 -29.66 -23.32 -15.48
N THR A 32 -29.25 -22.58 -14.45
CA THR A 32 -27.96 -21.90 -14.39
C THR A 32 -27.13 -22.52 -13.28
N LEU A 33 -26.01 -23.14 -13.65
CA LEU A 33 -25.00 -23.59 -12.71
C LEU A 33 -24.04 -22.42 -12.47
N GLN A 34 -23.94 -21.97 -11.23
CA GLN A 34 -23.02 -20.91 -10.84
C GLN A 34 -21.86 -21.49 -10.04
N PHE A 35 -20.64 -21.20 -10.49
CA PHE A 35 -19.42 -21.63 -9.83
C PHE A 35 -18.90 -20.49 -8.96
N ILE A 36 -18.70 -20.80 -7.68
CA ILE A 36 -18.26 -19.86 -6.66
C ILE A 36 -16.95 -20.39 -6.08
N ASP A 37 -15.98 -19.50 -5.92
CA ASP A 37 -14.68 -19.83 -5.35
C ASP A 37 -14.75 -19.66 -3.81
N SER A 38 -14.72 -20.77 -3.08
CA SER A 38 -14.76 -20.78 -1.61
C SER A 38 -13.59 -20.01 -0.99
N PHE A 39 -12.47 -19.88 -1.71
CA PHE A 39 -11.31 -19.09 -1.28
C PHE A 39 -11.60 -17.58 -1.27
N GLN A 40 -12.61 -17.10 -2.01
CA GLN A 40 -13.09 -15.70 -1.92
C GLN A 40 -13.81 -15.41 -0.59
N PHE A 41 -14.17 -16.45 0.16
CA PHE A 41 -14.74 -16.33 1.49
C PHE A 41 -13.72 -16.66 2.57
N LEU A 42 -13.03 -17.80 2.39
CA LEU A 42 -12.16 -18.43 3.35
C LEU A 42 -10.72 -18.48 2.81
N ASN A 43 -10.06 -17.32 2.84
CA ASN A 43 -8.73 -17.10 2.25
C ASN A 43 -7.58 -17.70 3.11
N THR A 44 -7.61 -19.01 3.31
CA THR A 44 -6.55 -19.79 3.98
C THR A 44 -6.58 -21.24 3.48
N SER A 45 -5.59 -22.06 3.86
CA SER A 45 -5.52 -23.46 3.42
C SER A 45 -6.65 -24.29 4.04
N LEU A 46 -7.13 -25.30 3.30
CA LEU A 46 -8.13 -26.25 3.82
C LEU A 46 -7.67 -26.90 5.13
N GLN A 47 -6.38 -27.25 5.24
CA GLN A 47 -5.79 -27.78 6.46
C GLN A 47 -6.10 -26.88 7.67
N LYS A 48 -5.81 -25.59 7.58
CA LYS A 48 -6.07 -24.63 8.65
C LYS A 48 -7.56 -24.47 8.95
N LEU A 49 -8.42 -24.54 7.92
CA LEU A 49 -9.87 -24.45 8.12
C LEU A 49 -10.39 -25.64 8.91
N VAL A 50 -9.91 -26.84 8.58
CA VAL A 50 -10.30 -28.10 9.22
C VAL A 50 -9.78 -28.18 10.66
N GLU A 51 -8.52 -27.79 10.91
CA GLU A 51 -7.93 -27.73 12.26
C GLU A 51 -8.69 -26.79 13.22
N ASN A 52 -9.46 -25.82 12.69
CA ASN A 52 -10.27 -24.90 13.49
C ASN A 52 -11.71 -25.39 13.73
N LEU A 53 -12.12 -26.52 13.15
CA LEU A 53 -13.43 -27.10 13.37
C LEU A 53 -13.41 -28.12 14.50
N ASP A 54 -14.41 -28.04 15.36
CA ASP A 54 -14.68 -29.07 16.36
C ASP A 54 -15.14 -30.37 15.68
N HIS A 55 -14.77 -31.53 16.24
CA HIS A 55 -15.12 -32.84 15.67
C HIS A 55 -16.64 -33.05 15.50
N SER A 56 -17.47 -32.42 16.33
CA SER A 56 -18.93 -32.45 16.21
C SER A 56 -19.47 -31.76 14.94
N LYS A 57 -18.65 -30.91 14.29
CA LYS A 57 -19.05 -30.10 13.14
C LYS A 57 -18.87 -30.79 11.78
N PHE A 58 -18.38 -32.03 11.76
CA PHE A 58 -18.15 -32.81 10.53
C PHE A 58 -19.34 -33.70 10.14
N SER A 59 -20.53 -33.09 10.03
CA SER A 59 -21.78 -33.81 9.73
C SER A 59 -21.79 -34.49 8.36
N ILE A 60 -21.19 -33.87 7.35
CA ILE A 60 -21.15 -34.40 5.99
C ILE A 60 -20.18 -35.58 5.94
N MET A 61 -18.99 -35.45 6.56
CA MET A 61 -18.06 -36.57 6.74
C MET A 61 -18.71 -37.78 7.40
N GLN A 62 -19.51 -37.56 8.45
CA GLN A 62 -20.24 -38.64 9.13
C GLN A 62 -21.25 -39.33 8.19
N SER A 63 -21.92 -38.57 7.33
CA SER A 63 -22.91 -39.10 6.37
C SER A 63 -22.29 -39.81 5.16
N CYS A 64 -21.11 -39.36 4.71
CA CYS A 64 -20.50 -39.84 3.47
C CYS A 64 -19.50 -40.99 3.67
N ILE A 65 -18.94 -41.15 4.87
CA ILE A 65 -17.93 -42.16 5.20
C ILE A 65 -18.40 -43.03 6.37
N SER A 66 -18.82 -44.25 6.08
CA SER A 66 -19.32 -45.21 7.09
C SER A 66 -18.23 -46.08 7.74
N SER A 67 -16.96 -45.69 7.65
CA SER A 67 -15.83 -46.46 8.18
C SER A 67 -15.62 -46.23 9.68
N PRO A 68 -15.28 -47.26 10.48
CA PRO A 68 -14.87 -47.07 11.88
C PRO A 68 -13.57 -46.26 12.01
N TYR A 69 -12.78 -46.13 10.92
CA TYR A 69 -11.54 -45.35 10.89
C TYR A 69 -11.71 -43.94 10.34
N ARG A 70 -12.96 -43.48 10.15
CA ARG A 70 -13.29 -42.14 9.60
C ARG A 70 -12.55 -41.00 10.31
N ASP A 71 -12.32 -41.11 11.61
CA ASP A 71 -11.67 -40.05 12.38
C ASP A 71 -10.23 -39.76 11.90
N LEU A 72 -9.59 -40.70 11.21
CA LEU A 72 -8.31 -40.46 10.53
C LEU A 72 -8.42 -39.41 9.40
N LEU A 73 -9.62 -39.21 8.84
CA LEU A 73 -9.89 -38.30 7.74
C LEU A 73 -10.36 -36.90 8.20
N LEU A 74 -10.43 -36.63 9.51
CA LEU A 74 -10.81 -35.32 10.08
C LEU A 74 -9.68 -34.28 10.02
N LYS A 75 -8.70 -34.50 9.14
CA LYS A 75 -7.64 -33.55 8.81
C LYS A 75 -7.29 -33.69 7.32
N LYS A 76 -6.59 -32.70 6.79
CA LYS A 76 -6.11 -32.77 5.40
C LYS A 76 -5.18 -33.98 5.24
N GLY A 77 -5.42 -34.78 4.20
CA GLY A 77 -4.60 -35.95 3.89
C GLY A 77 -3.17 -35.59 3.46
N ILE A 78 -2.27 -36.57 3.53
CA ILE A 78 -0.86 -36.43 3.15
C ILE A 78 -0.69 -37.02 1.75
N TYR A 79 -0.19 -36.24 0.79
CA TYR A 79 -0.19 -36.65 -0.62
C TYR A 79 1.15 -36.38 -1.31
N PRO A 80 1.72 -37.33 -2.06
CA PRO A 80 3.03 -37.17 -2.70
C PRO A 80 2.89 -36.50 -4.08
N TYR A 81 2.61 -35.20 -4.09
CA TYR A 81 2.24 -34.44 -5.30
C TYR A 81 3.22 -34.57 -6.47
N GLU A 82 4.53 -34.47 -6.19
CA GLU A 82 5.56 -34.51 -7.25
C GLU A 82 5.89 -35.93 -7.70
N TYR A 83 5.59 -36.92 -6.85
CA TYR A 83 5.77 -38.32 -7.18
C TYR A 83 4.74 -38.82 -8.21
N MET A 84 3.51 -38.31 -8.12
CA MET A 84 2.37 -38.66 -8.97
C MET A 84 2.48 -38.01 -10.36
N SER A 85 3.52 -38.39 -11.09
CA SER A 85 3.95 -37.79 -12.36
C SER A 85 3.34 -38.44 -13.61
N SER A 86 2.69 -39.61 -13.48
CA SER A 86 2.05 -40.33 -14.59
C SER A 86 0.87 -41.18 -14.09
N PHE A 87 -0.03 -41.55 -15.01
CA PHE A 87 -1.14 -42.46 -14.69
C PHE A 87 -0.67 -43.85 -14.24
N SER A 88 0.50 -44.33 -14.69
CA SER A 88 1.04 -45.61 -14.24
C SER A 88 1.35 -45.64 -12.74
N LYS A 89 1.57 -44.48 -12.10
CA LYS A 89 1.76 -44.40 -10.65
C LYS A 89 0.54 -44.87 -9.86
N PHE A 90 -0.66 -44.72 -10.41
CA PHE A 90 -1.90 -45.12 -9.75
C PHE A 90 -1.97 -46.64 -9.52
N GLU A 91 -1.28 -47.43 -10.34
CA GLU A 91 -1.23 -48.90 -10.25
C GLU A 91 -0.24 -49.40 -9.20
N GLU A 92 0.62 -48.54 -8.64
CA GLU A 92 1.61 -48.96 -7.65
C GLU A 92 0.93 -49.38 -6.35
N THR A 93 1.27 -50.58 -5.88
CA THR A 93 0.59 -51.28 -4.77
C THR A 93 1.19 -50.98 -3.39
N GLN A 94 2.11 -50.03 -3.31
CA GLN A 94 2.79 -49.65 -2.07
C GLN A 94 2.79 -48.13 -1.90
N LEU A 95 2.66 -47.69 -0.65
CA LEU A 95 2.89 -46.29 -0.32
C LEU A 95 4.36 -45.94 -0.58
N PRO A 96 4.66 -44.86 -1.34
CA PRO A 96 6.03 -44.51 -1.67
C PRO A 96 6.82 -44.09 -0.41
N PRO A 97 8.16 -44.16 -0.43
CA PRO A 97 8.97 -43.77 0.73
C PRO A 97 8.77 -42.31 1.11
N ARG A 98 9.02 -41.95 2.38
CA ARG A 98 8.86 -40.58 2.90
C ARG A 98 9.56 -39.51 2.07
N SER A 99 10.72 -39.81 1.49
CA SER A 99 11.47 -38.89 0.61
C SER A 99 10.70 -38.47 -0.65
N ALA A 100 9.75 -39.29 -1.11
CA ALA A 100 8.90 -39.00 -2.26
C ALA A 100 7.81 -37.94 -1.99
N PHE A 101 7.62 -37.56 -0.72
CA PHE A 101 6.65 -36.53 -0.32
C PHE A 101 7.28 -35.13 -0.24
N HIS A 102 8.52 -34.96 -0.70
CA HIS A 102 9.15 -33.65 -0.79
C HIS A 102 8.37 -32.72 -1.74
N SER A 103 8.22 -31.45 -1.34
CA SER A 103 7.61 -30.42 -2.16
C SER A 103 8.63 -29.33 -2.50
N SER A 104 8.99 -29.22 -3.79
CA SER A 104 9.80 -28.13 -4.33
C SER A 104 9.14 -26.75 -4.15
N LEU A 105 7.81 -26.68 -4.01
CA LEU A 105 7.08 -25.42 -3.83
C LEU A 105 7.42 -24.73 -2.51
N VAL A 106 7.55 -25.50 -1.43
CA VAL A 106 7.92 -25.02 -0.09
C VAL A 106 9.35 -25.39 0.30
N ASN A 107 10.01 -26.21 -0.52
CA ASN A 107 11.34 -26.77 -0.31
C ASN A 107 11.47 -27.52 1.03
N GLU A 108 10.44 -28.29 1.36
CA GLU A 108 10.31 -29.05 2.60
C GLU A 108 9.72 -30.44 2.31
N GLY A 109 10.12 -31.42 3.12
CA GLY A 109 9.48 -32.74 3.19
C GLY A 109 8.38 -32.79 4.25
N ILE A 110 7.72 -33.93 4.37
CA ILE A 110 6.75 -34.18 5.45
C ILE A 110 7.44 -34.63 6.75
N SER A 111 6.77 -34.44 7.87
CA SER A 111 7.24 -34.94 9.17
C SER A 111 7.12 -36.47 9.27
N GLU A 112 7.81 -37.08 10.24
CA GLU A 112 7.65 -38.52 10.50
C GLU A 112 6.21 -38.85 10.91
N ALA A 113 5.61 -38.03 11.77
CA ALA A 113 4.22 -38.19 12.21
C ALA A 113 3.22 -38.11 11.05
N ASP A 114 3.48 -37.26 10.04
CA ASP A 114 2.65 -37.19 8.83
C ASP A 114 2.77 -38.45 7.99
N TYR A 115 3.98 -39.01 7.87
CA TYR A 115 4.20 -40.23 7.11
C TYR A 115 3.59 -41.47 7.82
N GLU A 116 3.78 -41.58 9.14
CA GLU A 116 3.12 -42.59 9.97
C GLU A 116 1.59 -42.51 9.84
N HIS A 117 1.05 -41.30 9.78
CA HIS A 117 -0.38 -41.09 9.55
C HIS A 117 -0.82 -41.60 8.17
N ALA A 118 -0.06 -41.30 7.10
CA ALA A 118 -0.34 -41.81 5.76
C ALA A 118 -0.33 -43.35 5.71
N GLN A 119 0.65 -43.98 6.37
CA GLN A 119 0.73 -45.44 6.51
C GLN A 119 -0.48 -46.01 7.27
N LYS A 120 -0.92 -45.33 8.34
CA LYS A 120 -2.10 -45.73 9.10
C LYS A 120 -3.37 -45.63 8.26
N VAL A 121 -3.55 -44.56 7.48
CA VAL A 121 -4.69 -44.42 6.55
C VAL A 121 -4.66 -45.53 5.51
N TRP A 122 -3.51 -45.77 4.86
CA TRP A 122 -3.34 -46.84 3.88
C TRP A 122 -3.79 -48.19 4.43
N LYS A 123 -3.32 -48.54 5.63
CA LYS A 123 -3.65 -49.82 6.29
C LYS A 123 -5.11 -49.90 6.73
N CYS A 124 -5.64 -48.87 7.39
CA CYS A 124 -6.97 -48.88 7.97
C CYS A 124 -8.09 -48.87 6.92
N PHE A 125 -7.86 -48.25 5.77
CA PHE A 125 -8.82 -48.21 4.66
C PHE A 125 -8.60 -49.33 3.63
N ASP A 126 -7.71 -50.28 3.93
CA ASP A 126 -7.38 -51.43 3.07
C ASP A 126 -7.03 -51.05 1.62
N ILE A 127 -6.26 -49.96 1.48
CA ILE A 127 -5.88 -49.37 0.19
C ILE A 127 -4.96 -50.34 -0.56
N LYS A 128 -5.32 -50.65 -1.81
CA LYS A 128 -4.60 -51.62 -2.65
C LYS A 128 -3.54 -51.00 -3.54
N ASN A 129 -3.75 -49.76 -3.96
CA ASN A 129 -2.84 -49.04 -4.85
C ASN A 129 -2.94 -47.51 -4.64
N LEU A 130 -2.02 -46.77 -5.26
CA LEU A 130 -2.00 -45.32 -5.15
C LEU A 130 -3.22 -44.65 -5.80
N GLY A 131 -3.94 -45.32 -6.70
CA GLY A 131 -5.18 -44.82 -7.26
C GLY A 131 -6.32 -44.78 -6.26
N GLU A 132 -6.52 -45.85 -5.50
CA GLU A 132 -7.47 -45.84 -4.38
C GLU A 132 -7.08 -44.83 -3.30
N TYR A 133 -5.77 -44.67 -3.03
CA TYR A 133 -5.28 -43.63 -2.13
C TYR A 133 -5.61 -42.22 -2.63
N HIS A 134 -5.44 -41.98 -3.94
CA HIS A 134 -5.79 -40.73 -4.59
C HIS A 134 -7.29 -40.43 -4.50
N ASP A 135 -8.14 -41.39 -4.82
CA ASP A 135 -9.59 -41.23 -4.76
C ASP A 135 -10.06 -40.93 -3.34
N LEU A 136 -9.53 -41.63 -2.34
CA LEU A 136 -9.80 -41.34 -0.94
C LEU A 136 -9.35 -39.93 -0.56
N TYR A 137 -8.14 -39.53 -0.98
CA TYR A 137 -7.59 -38.20 -0.71
C TYR A 137 -8.46 -37.08 -1.30
N VAL A 138 -8.80 -37.16 -2.60
CA VAL A 138 -9.61 -36.14 -3.28
C VAL A 138 -11.03 -36.10 -2.73
N LYS A 139 -11.66 -37.25 -2.50
CA LYS A 139 -12.99 -37.33 -1.89
C LYS A 139 -13.00 -36.70 -0.50
N THR A 140 -11.98 -36.96 0.31
CA THR A 140 -11.83 -36.40 1.65
C THR A 140 -11.70 -34.87 1.60
N ASP A 141 -10.86 -34.34 0.70
CA ASP A 141 -10.70 -32.87 0.53
C ASP A 141 -12.05 -32.18 0.19
N VAL A 142 -12.86 -32.77 -0.70
CA VAL A 142 -14.18 -32.22 -1.07
C VAL A 142 -15.17 -32.27 0.10
N ILE A 143 -15.21 -33.39 0.83
CA ILE A 143 -16.09 -33.54 2.00
C ILE A 143 -15.70 -32.56 3.10
N LEU A 144 -14.41 -32.45 3.42
CA LEU A 144 -13.89 -31.51 4.42
C LEU A 144 -14.24 -30.07 4.07
N LEU A 145 -14.05 -29.67 2.81
CA LEU A 145 -14.42 -28.33 2.36
C LEU A 145 -15.94 -28.10 2.46
N SER A 146 -16.75 -29.12 2.19
CA SER A 146 -18.21 -29.04 2.31
C SER A 146 -18.62 -28.83 3.77
N ASP A 147 -18.05 -29.57 4.72
CA ASP A 147 -18.29 -29.37 6.15
C ASP A 147 -17.85 -27.96 6.58
N VAL A 148 -16.66 -27.51 6.18
CA VAL A 148 -16.16 -26.15 6.45
C VAL A 148 -17.14 -25.10 5.93
N PHE A 149 -17.57 -25.20 4.68
CA PHE A 149 -18.43 -24.19 4.08
C PHE A 149 -19.85 -24.21 4.66
N GLU A 150 -20.39 -25.38 5.00
CA GLU A 150 -21.71 -25.48 5.63
C GLU A 150 -21.72 -24.88 7.05
N ASN A 151 -20.64 -25.10 7.81
CA ASN A 151 -20.45 -24.43 9.10
C ASN A 151 -20.32 -22.92 8.93
N PHE A 152 -19.62 -22.47 7.89
CA PHE A 152 -19.53 -21.05 7.56
C PHE A 152 -20.89 -20.44 7.21
N ARG A 153 -21.71 -21.11 6.40
CA ARG A 153 -23.08 -20.69 6.09
C ARG A 153 -23.91 -20.52 7.36
N LYS A 154 -23.94 -21.53 8.22
CA LYS A 154 -24.63 -21.48 9.52
C LYS A 154 -24.15 -20.31 10.38
N LEU A 155 -22.85 -20.09 10.44
CA LEU A 155 -22.26 -18.97 11.17
C LEU A 155 -22.77 -17.62 10.63
N THR A 156 -22.76 -17.43 9.30
CA THR A 156 -23.23 -16.19 8.68
C THR A 156 -24.73 -15.97 8.84
N GLN A 157 -25.53 -17.04 8.80
CA GLN A 157 -26.96 -16.98 9.04
C GLN A 157 -27.25 -16.64 10.51
N ASN A 158 -26.53 -17.22 11.46
CA ASN A 158 -26.73 -16.97 12.89
C ASN A 158 -26.39 -15.53 13.28
N PHE A 159 -25.27 -15.00 12.80
CA PHE A 159 -24.81 -13.66 13.21
C PHE A 159 -25.40 -12.51 12.39
N TYR A 160 -25.68 -12.72 11.10
CA TYR A 160 -26.11 -11.66 10.19
C TYR A 160 -27.43 -11.94 9.48
N GLN A 161 -28.02 -13.13 9.68
CA GLN A 161 -29.21 -13.57 8.96
C GLN A 161 -29.01 -13.49 7.43
N LEU A 162 -27.81 -13.85 6.98
CA LEU A 162 -27.41 -13.91 5.57
C LEU A 162 -26.80 -15.27 5.29
N ASP A 163 -27.14 -15.88 4.16
CA ASP A 163 -26.49 -17.10 3.70
C ASP A 163 -25.33 -16.76 2.76
N ALA A 164 -24.12 -17.16 3.14
CA ALA A 164 -22.93 -17.01 2.31
C ALA A 164 -23.05 -17.64 0.92
N ALA A 165 -23.85 -18.69 0.74
CA ALA A 165 -24.08 -19.34 -0.55
C ALA A 165 -24.80 -18.46 -1.58
N HIS A 166 -25.48 -17.38 -1.13
CA HIS A 166 -26.10 -16.38 -2.00
C HIS A 166 -25.18 -15.18 -2.30
N MET A 167 -23.94 -15.23 -1.83
CA MET A 167 -22.94 -14.18 -2.05
C MET A 167 -21.84 -14.69 -2.98
N LEU A 168 -21.00 -13.77 -3.46
CA LEU A 168 -19.83 -14.13 -4.28
C LEU A 168 -18.51 -14.09 -3.51
N THR A 169 -18.42 -13.23 -2.49
CA THR A 169 -17.17 -12.99 -1.76
C THR A 169 -17.46 -12.52 -0.32
N SER A 170 -16.50 -12.72 0.59
CA SER A 170 -16.58 -12.19 1.96
C SER A 170 -16.78 -10.68 2.02
N PRO A 171 -16.12 -9.84 1.18
CA PRO A 171 -16.44 -8.41 1.13
C PRO A 171 -17.87 -8.09 0.69
N GLY A 172 -18.45 -8.87 -0.23
CA GLY A 172 -19.86 -8.73 -0.59
C GLY A 172 -20.79 -9.03 0.59
N LEU A 173 -20.52 -10.14 1.29
CA LEU A 173 -21.23 -10.52 2.51
C LEU A 173 -21.12 -9.44 3.60
N ALA A 174 -19.91 -8.94 3.87
CA ALA A 174 -19.67 -7.92 4.89
C ALA A 174 -20.46 -6.62 4.62
N TRP A 175 -20.48 -6.17 3.36
CA TRP A 175 -21.24 -4.99 2.96
C TRP A 175 -22.75 -5.19 3.15
N GLN A 176 -23.29 -6.34 2.73
CA GLN A 176 -24.71 -6.66 2.92
C GLN A 176 -25.08 -6.79 4.41
N ALA A 177 -24.20 -7.38 5.22
CA ALA A 177 -24.38 -7.47 6.66
C ALA A 177 -24.43 -6.07 7.30
N ALA A 178 -23.48 -5.20 6.96
CA ALA A 178 -23.44 -3.83 7.46
C ALA A 178 -24.71 -3.05 7.09
N LEU A 179 -25.16 -3.12 5.83
CA LEU A 179 -26.40 -2.45 5.40
C LEU A 179 -27.62 -3.01 6.14
N LYS A 180 -27.75 -4.33 6.23
CA LYS A 180 -28.88 -4.99 6.90
C LYS A 180 -28.96 -4.67 8.39
N MET A 181 -27.82 -4.65 9.08
CA MET A 181 -27.77 -4.39 10.53
C MET A 181 -28.05 -2.93 10.88
N THR A 182 -27.69 -2.00 9.99
CA THR A 182 -27.76 -0.57 10.28
C THR A 182 -28.99 0.11 9.67
N ASP A 183 -29.68 -0.58 8.76
CA ASP A 183 -30.82 -0.06 7.96
C ASP A 183 -30.54 1.34 7.36
N VAL A 184 -29.26 1.60 7.04
CA VAL A 184 -28.85 2.88 6.49
C VAL A 184 -29.34 3.03 5.06
N LYS A 185 -29.85 4.22 4.73
CA LYS A 185 -30.06 4.67 3.36
C LYS A 185 -28.97 5.66 3.01
N LEU A 186 -28.16 5.32 2.01
CA LEU A 186 -27.01 6.13 1.59
C LEU A 186 -27.35 6.77 0.24
N ASP A 187 -27.23 8.09 0.17
CA ASP A 187 -27.27 8.77 -1.12
C ASP A 187 -25.98 8.51 -1.90
N LEU A 188 -26.14 8.36 -3.20
CA LEU A 188 -25.05 8.25 -4.16
C LEU A 188 -25.00 9.53 -4.97
N PHE A 189 -23.80 9.92 -5.39
CA PHE A 189 -23.63 11.11 -6.21
C PHE A 189 -24.37 11.01 -7.54
N THR A 190 -25.17 12.03 -7.82
CA THR A 190 -25.77 12.28 -9.14
C THR A 190 -24.93 13.25 -9.97
N ASP A 191 -24.14 14.10 -9.31
CA ASP A 191 -23.15 14.98 -9.90
C ASP A 191 -21.79 14.27 -10.07
N ILE A 192 -21.27 14.25 -11.30
CA ILE A 192 -19.96 13.66 -11.61
C ILE A 192 -18.81 14.43 -10.97
N ASP A 193 -18.95 15.75 -10.77
CA ASP A 193 -17.91 16.58 -10.19
C ASP A 193 -17.69 16.27 -8.72
N MET A 194 -18.74 15.95 -7.96
CA MET A 194 -18.62 15.45 -6.58
C MET A 194 -17.86 14.12 -6.54
N HIS A 195 -18.14 13.23 -7.49
CA HIS A 195 -17.43 11.95 -7.57
C HIS A 195 -15.94 12.14 -7.88
N LEU A 196 -15.61 12.97 -8.87
CA LEU A 196 -14.22 13.28 -9.23
C LEU A 196 -13.48 14.03 -8.12
N PHE A 197 -14.17 14.93 -7.42
CA PHE A 197 -13.66 15.65 -6.25
C PHE A 197 -13.25 14.69 -5.13
N ILE A 198 -14.11 13.72 -4.79
CA ILE A 198 -13.75 12.68 -3.82
C ILE A 198 -12.59 11.84 -4.34
N GLU A 199 -12.63 11.37 -5.60
CA GLU A 199 -11.55 10.55 -6.17
C GLU A 199 -10.17 11.21 -6.07
N LYS A 200 -10.10 12.52 -6.33
CA LYS A 200 -8.89 13.33 -6.19
C LYS A 200 -8.33 13.32 -4.76
N GLY A 201 -9.21 13.27 -3.76
CA GLY A 201 -8.85 13.24 -2.34
C GLY A 201 -8.45 11.87 -1.79
N ILE A 202 -8.73 10.76 -2.48
CA ILE A 202 -8.50 9.42 -1.95
C ILE A 202 -7.01 9.15 -1.76
N ARG A 203 -6.57 9.02 -0.51
CA ARG A 203 -5.18 8.73 -0.16
C ARG A 203 -5.13 7.65 0.92
N GLY A 204 -4.48 6.53 0.60
CA GLY A 204 -4.38 5.36 1.47
C GLY A 204 -3.57 5.61 2.76
N GLY A 205 -3.29 4.54 3.50
CA GLY A 205 -2.43 4.59 4.69
C GLY A 205 -1.01 5.07 4.38
N VAL A 206 -0.47 5.90 5.27
CA VAL A 206 0.91 6.41 5.17
C VAL A 206 1.89 5.29 5.49
N SER A 207 2.92 5.13 4.68
CA SER A 207 3.97 4.13 4.93
C SER A 207 5.32 4.66 4.48
N MET A 208 6.27 4.75 5.40
CA MET A 208 7.63 5.23 5.14
C MET A 208 8.59 4.85 6.26
N ILE A 209 9.88 4.87 5.96
CA ILE A 209 10.96 4.83 6.97
C ILE A 209 11.50 6.25 7.08
N SER A 210 11.45 6.86 8.27
CA SER A 210 11.95 8.21 8.53
C SER A 210 13.42 8.19 9.01
N HIS A 211 13.79 7.15 9.74
CA HIS A 211 15.16 6.90 10.19
C HIS A 211 15.48 5.41 10.04
N ARG A 212 16.64 5.06 9.47
CA ARG A 212 16.85 3.71 8.92
C ARG A 212 17.57 2.73 9.84
N HIS A 213 18.13 3.19 10.95
CA HIS A 213 18.82 2.36 11.92
C HIS A 213 18.69 2.96 13.31
N SER A 214 18.32 2.16 14.30
CA SER A 214 18.44 2.54 15.71
C SER A 214 18.75 1.30 16.54
N GLU A 215 19.60 1.46 17.54
CA GLU A 215 20.00 0.42 18.49
C GLU A 215 19.68 0.89 19.89
N ALA A 216 19.00 0.07 20.68
CA ALA A 216 18.56 0.42 22.03
C ALA A 216 19.74 0.42 23.02
N ASN A 217 19.64 1.25 24.04
CA ASN A 217 20.59 1.30 25.16
C ASN A 217 19.82 1.43 26.48
N HIS A 218 19.54 0.33 27.16
CA HIS A 218 18.90 0.36 28.49
C HIS A 218 19.28 -0.89 29.30
N PRO A 219 19.01 -0.96 30.61
CA PRO A 219 19.49 -2.06 31.48
C PRO A 219 19.09 -3.48 31.11
N HIS A 220 18.14 -3.69 30.19
CA HIS A 220 17.77 -5.02 29.69
C HIS A 220 18.48 -5.38 28.37
N CYS A 221 19.30 -4.48 27.82
CA CYS A 221 20.10 -4.74 26.62
C CYS A 221 21.38 -5.50 26.98
N PRO A 222 21.81 -6.50 26.19
CA PRO A 222 23.06 -7.23 26.44
C PRO A 222 24.33 -6.36 26.46
N ASN A 223 24.34 -5.27 25.67
CA ASN A 223 25.48 -4.36 25.52
C ASN A 223 25.20 -2.99 26.15
N TYR A 224 24.49 -2.95 27.29
CA TYR A 224 24.11 -1.71 27.96
C TYR A 224 25.33 -0.89 28.40
N ASP A 225 25.35 0.39 28.00
CA ASP A 225 26.31 1.37 28.47
C ASP A 225 25.61 2.36 29.42
N ALA A 226 25.96 2.27 30.71
CA ALA A 226 25.42 3.13 31.76
C ALA A 226 25.94 4.59 31.70
N SER A 227 26.97 4.87 30.89
CA SER A 227 27.45 6.24 30.66
C SER A 227 26.63 7.01 29.64
N GLU A 228 25.90 6.29 28.79
CA GLU A 228 25.01 6.84 27.77
C GLU A 228 23.57 6.92 28.28
N ALA A 229 22.78 7.82 27.69
CA ALA A 229 21.37 7.97 28.07
C ALA A 229 20.57 6.70 27.74
N ASN A 230 19.60 6.38 28.60
CA ASN A 230 18.67 5.28 28.36
C ASN A 230 17.82 5.58 27.11
N LYS A 231 17.88 4.68 26.13
CA LYS A 231 17.20 4.78 24.84
C LYS A 231 16.47 3.47 24.55
N TYR A 232 15.16 3.57 24.39
CA TYR A 232 14.27 2.46 24.12
C TYR A 232 13.78 2.50 22.67
N ILE A 233 13.50 1.33 22.10
CA ILE A 233 12.76 1.23 20.84
C ILE A 233 11.42 0.57 21.15
N THR A 234 10.33 1.17 20.69
CA THR A 234 8.96 0.67 20.91
C THR A 234 8.19 0.62 19.61
N TYR A 235 7.40 -0.43 19.43
CA TYR A 235 6.64 -0.65 18.22
C TYR A 235 5.15 -0.70 18.52
N LEU A 236 4.47 0.41 18.26
CA LEU A 236 3.07 0.62 18.61
C LEU A 236 2.17 0.43 17.39
N ASP A 237 1.01 -0.20 17.59
CA ASP A 237 0.01 -0.46 16.55
C ASP A 237 -1.40 -0.09 17.02
N ALA A 238 -2.13 0.66 16.20
CA ALA A 238 -3.49 1.08 16.52
C ALA A 238 -4.48 -0.09 16.38
N ASN A 239 -5.14 -0.44 17.48
CA ASN A 239 -6.18 -1.46 17.51
C ASN A 239 -7.33 -1.12 16.56
N ASN A 240 -7.40 -1.85 15.43
CA ASN A 240 -8.47 -1.73 14.44
C ASN A 240 -8.69 -0.27 13.98
N LEU A 241 -7.64 0.37 13.47
CA LEU A 241 -7.64 1.77 13.02
C LEU A 241 -8.85 2.13 12.14
N TYR A 242 -9.14 1.32 11.13
CA TYR A 242 -10.30 1.56 10.25
C TYR A 242 -11.62 1.29 10.95
N GLY A 243 -11.70 0.34 11.90
CA GLY A 243 -12.85 0.15 12.77
C GLY A 243 -13.16 1.36 13.64
N TRP A 244 -12.12 1.97 14.23
CA TRP A 244 -12.26 3.23 14.95
C TRP A 244 -12.82 4.33 14.06
N ALA A 245 -12.25 4.50 12.86
CA ALA A 245 -12.71 5.50 11.89
C ALA A 245 -14.14 5.23 11.39
N MET A 246 -14.50 3.96 11.17
CA MET A 246 -15.86 3.56 10.81
C MET A 246 -16.88 3.79 11.94
N SER A 247 -16.41 3.90 13.18
CA SER A 247 -17.28 4.18 14.34
C SER A 247 -17.52 5.68 14.56
N GLN A 248 -16.86 6.54 13.77
CA GLN A 248 -17.06 7.99 13.78
C GLN A 248 -18.26 8.39 12.91
N PRO A 249 -18.70 9.67 12.95
CA PRO A 249 -19.65 10.17 11.97
C PRO A 249 -19.13 10.03 10.54
N LEU A 250 -19.92 9.40 9.68
CA LEU A 250 -19.63 9.19 8.27
C LEU A 250 -20.74 9.81 7.40
N PRO A 251 -20.42 10.23 6.16
CA PRO A 251 -21.41 10.80 5.24
C PRO A 251 -22.56 9.83 4.94
N VAL A 252 -23.78 10.37 4.83
CA VAL A 252 -25.00 9.62 4.55
C VAL A 252 -25.79 10.21 3.38
N SER A 253 -26.12 11.50 3.43
CA SER A 253 -27.08 12.13 2.52
C SER A 253 -26.82 13.63 2.35
N ASP A 254 -27.67 14.27 1.54
CA ASP A 254 -27.78 15.74 1.41
C ASP A 254 -26.47 16.41 0.96
N PHE A 255 -25.83 15.81 -0.06
CA PHE A 255 -24.60 16.33 -0.64
C PHE A 255 -24.87 17.60 -1.44
N GLU A 256 -24.23 18.70 -1.03
CA GLU A 256 -24.45 20.03 -1.61
C GLU A 256 -23.12 20.78 -1.74
N TRP A 257 -22.94 21.48 -2.87
CA TRP A 257 -21.86 22.45 -3.03
C TRP A 257 -22.26 23.75 -2.35
N LEU A 258 -21.37 24.29 -1.51
CA LEU A 258 -21.53 25.62 -0.94
C LEU A 258 -20.77 26.65 -1.77
N SER A 259 -21.36 27.84 -1.90
CA SER A 259 -20.67 29.03 -2.42
C SER A 259 -19.66 29.56 -1.37
N PRO A 260 -18.61 30.28 -1.80
CA PRO A 260 -17.63 30.87 -0.90
C PRO A 260 -18.20 31.81 0.16
N GLU A 261 -19.38 32.41 -0.10
CA GLU A 261 -20.06 33.33 0.80
C GLU A 261 -20.90 32.61 1.88
N GLU A 262 -21.26 31.34 1.66
CA GLU A 262 -22.15 30.57 2.53
C GLU A 262 -21.43 29.96 3.74
N ILE A 263 -20.09 29.93 3.73
CA ILE A 263 -19.32 29.31 4.81
C ILE A 263 -17.96 29.95 5.04
N SER A 264 -17.70 30.31 6.29
CA SER A 264 -16.40 30.81 6.75
C SER A 264 -15.54 29.71 7.35
N LEU A 265 -14.21 29.90 7.32
CA LEU A 265 -13.26 29.04 8.02
C LEU A 265 -13.60 28.89 9.52
N GLN A 266 -14.01 29.99 10.16
CA GLN A 266 -14.35 29.99 11.58
C GLN A 266 -15.50 29.03 11.88
N GLN A 267 -16.56 29.04 11.07
CA GLN A 267 -17.68 28.12 11.22
C GLN A 267 -17.22 26.66 11.06
N ILE A 268 -16.36 26.37 10.09
CA ILE A 268 -15.82 25.02 9.86
C ILE A 268 -14.98 24.55 11.05
N CYS A 269 -14.13 25.42 11.59
CA CYS A 269 -13.30 25.11 12.76
C CYS A 269 -14.13 24.91 14.03
N GLN A 270 -15.24 25.65 14.18
CA GLN A 270 -16.14 25.56 15.35
C GLN A 270 -17.16 24.43 15.26
N THR A 271 -17.40 23.87 14.07
CA THR A 271 -18.34 22.75 13.87
C THR A 271 -17.91 21.55 14.72
N PRO A 272 -18.72 21.02 15.65
CA PRO A 272 -18.33 19.85 16.47
C PRO A 272 -17.99 18.62 15.62
N ASP A 273 -17.09 17.78 16.11
CA ASP A 273 -16.66 16.56 15.40
C ASP A 273 -17.79 15.52 15.25
N ASP A 274 -18.81 15.59 16.12
CA ASP A 274 -20.02 14.77 16.16
C ASP A 274 -21.25 15.49 15.61
N ALA A 275 -21.08 16.67 15.00
CA ALA A 275 -22.17 17.40 14.37
C ALA A 275 -22.85 16.57 13.27
N THR A 276 -24.15 16.78 13.09
CA THR A 276 -24.95 16.16 12.03
C THR A 276 -24.54 16.62 10.64
N THR A 277 -23.89 17.78 10.54
CA THR A 277 -23.36 18.34 9.29
C THR A 277 -21.84 18.19 9.26
N GLY A 278 -21.32 17.68 8.15
CA GLY A 278 -19.89 17.59 7.88
C GLY A 278 -19.50 18.30 6.59
N TYR A 279 -18.20 18.53 6.43
CA TYR A 279 -17.62 19.20 5.26
C TYR A 279 -16.41 18.47 4.70
N ILE A 280 -16.29 18.48 3.38
CA ILE A 280 -15.07 18.13 2.65
C ILE A 280 -14.70 19.33 1.80
N LEU A 281 -13.44 19.75 1.88
CA LEU A 281 -12.97 20.99 1.28
C LEU A 281 -11.84 20.70 0.30
N GLU A 282 -11.71 21.55 -0.71
CA GLU A 282 -10.49 21.69 -1.51
C GLU A 282 -9.82 23.01 -1.15
N VAL A 283 -8.57 22.92 -0.69
CA VAL A 283 -7.86 24.07 -0.10
C VAL A 283 -6.41 24.18 -0.56
N ASP A 284 -5.87 25.39 -0.43
CA ASP A 284 -4.43 25.63 -0.44
C ASP A 284 -3.95 25.84 0.99
N MET A 285 -2.85 25.21 1.35
CA MET A 285 -2.21 25.37 2.67
C MET A 285 -0.71 25.60 2.50
N GLU A 286 -0.19 26.59 3.21
CA GLU A 286 1.24 26.80 3.36
C GLU A 286 1.79 25.85 4.44
N TYR A 287 2.98 25.33 4.18
CA TYR A 287 3.77 24.55 5.12
C TYR A 287 4.95 25.43 5.61
N PRO A 288 4.85 26.04 6.80
CA PRO A 288 5.87 26.98 7.24
C PRO A 288 7.24 26.32 7.50
N PRO A 289 8.36 26.94 7.08
CA PRO A 289 9.70 26.38 7.28
C PRO A 289 10.06 26.07 8.73
N GLU A 290 9.53 26.83 9.68
CA GLU A 290 9.72 26.63 11.13
C GLU A 290 9.19 25.28 11.64
N LEU A 291 8.25 24.66 10.92
CA LEU A 291 7.72 23.33 11.25
C LEU A 291 8.53 22.19 10.65
N HIS A 292 9.45 22.47 9.73
CA HIS A 292 10.10 21.42 8.94
C HIS A 292 10.86 20.42 9.80
N ASP A 293 11.61 20.87 10.82
CA ASP A 293 12.35 19.96 11.70
C ASP A 293 11.41 19.11 12.57
N LEU A 294 10.37 19.74 13.15
CA LEU A 294 9.36 19.05 13.97
C LEU A 294 8.58 18.01 13.16
N HIS A 295 8.20 18.37 11.93
CA HIS A 295 7.37 17.52 11.09
C HIS A 295 8.17 16.61 10.14
N ASN A 296 9.49 16.71 10.11
CA ASN A 296 10.33 15.92 9.19
C ASN A 296 10.05 14.41 9.32
N ASN A 297 9.85 13.92 10.54
CA ASN A 297 9.67 12.50 10.79
C ASN A 297 8.28 12.00 10.40
N TYR A 298 7.24 12.85 10.43
CA TYR A 298 5.88 12.44 10.05
C TYR A 298 5.05 13.57 9.40
N PRO A 299 5.42 14.06 8.21
CA PRO A 299 4.75 15.23 7.61
C PRO A 299 3.24 15.05 7.46
N LEU A 300 2.51 16.10 7.83
CA LEU A 300 1.07 16.23 7.62
C LEU A 300 0.69 16.30 6.13
N ALA A 301 -0.58 15.99 5.84
CA ALA A 301 -1.20 16.11 4.51
C ALA A 301 -0.40 15.43 3.37
N PRO A 302 -0.20 14.10 3.38
CA PRO A 302 0.58 13.41 2.36
C PRO A 302 -0.06 13.53 0.97
N GLU A 303 0.74 13.49 -0.09
CA GLU A 303 0.29 13.65 -1.48
C GLU A 303 0.70 12.50 -2.37
N ARG A 304 -0.08 12.24 -3.43
CA ARG A 304 0.35 11.36 -4.52
C ARG A 304 1.24 12.18 -5.44
N MET A 305 2.51 11.79 -5.58
CA MET A 305 3.45 12.48 -6.44
C MET A 305 4.38 11.52 -7.17
N THR A 306 4.88 11.94 -8.32
CA THR A 306 5.93 11.24 -9.06
C THR A 306 7.28 11.77 -8.60
N ILE A 307 8.17 10.88 -8.18
CA ILE A 307 9.51 11.25 -7.74
C ILE A 307 10.44 11.24 -8.94
N THR A 308 10.95 12.41 -9.30
CA THR A 308 11.83 12.59 -10.45
C THR A 308 13.31 12.48 -10.03
N PRO A 309 14.22 12.13 -10.96
CA PRO A 309 15.64 11.97 -10.63
C PRO A 309 16.32 13.20 -10.01
N ASP A 310 15.84 14.42 -10.29
CA ASP A 310 16.34 15.67 -9.73
C ASP A 310 15.90 15.93 -8.27
N MET A 311 14.87 15.21 -7.81
CA MET A 311 14.47 15.19 -6.40
C MET A 311 15.35 14.25 -5.57
N LEU A 312 15.90 13.20 -6.18
CA LEU A 312 16.68 12.18 -5.47
C LEU A 312 17.97 12.78 -4.89
N SER A 313 18.36 12.29 -3.71
CA SER A 313 19.64 12.69 -3.14
C SER A 313 20.82 12.06 -3.88
N PRO A 314 22.03 12.64 -3.78
CA PRO A 314 23.24 12.04 -4.33
C PRO A 314 23.45 10.59 -3.87
N THR A 315 23.17 10.30 -2.60
CA THR A 315 23.21 8.94 -2.03
C THR A 315 22.23 8.00 -2.73
N ALA A 316 20.97 8.41 -2.90
CA ALA A 316 19.96 7.59 -3.58
C ALA A 316 20.33 7.32 -5.04
N LEU A 317 20.90 8.30 -5.74
CA LEU A 317 21.42 8.13 -7.10
C LEU A 317 22.62 7.19 -7.16
N SER A 318 23.55 7.27 -6.19
CA SER A 318 24.67 6.32 -6.08
C SER A 318 24.17 4.89 -5.95
N ILE A 319 23.21 4.66 -5.03
CA ILE A 319 22.60 3.34 -4.81
C ILE A 319 21.95 2.83 -6.11
N LEU A 320 21.22 3.67 -6.86
CA LEU A 320 20.63 3.26 -8.14
C LEU A 320 21.69 2.85 -9.16
N ASN A 321 22.78 3.60 -9.26
CA ASN A 321 23.88 3.32 -10.17
C ASN A 321 24.55 1.99 -9.82
N GLU A 322 24.86 1.77 -8.54
CA GLU A 322 25.42 0.51 -8.03
C GLU A 322 24.49 -0.69 -8.27
N MET A 323 23.17 -0.47 -8.20
CA MET A 323 22.17 -1.49 -8.49
C MET A 323 21.94 -1.74 -9.99
N ASN A 324 22.57 -0.95 -10.88
CA ASN A 324 22.34 -0.94 -12.33
C ASN A 324 20.85 -0.80 -12.70
N ILE A 325 20.13 0.09 -12.02
CA ILE A 325 18.69 0.35 -12.23
C ILE A 325 18.51 1.75 -12.80
N LYS A 326 17.72 1.87 -13.88
CA LYS A 326 17.24 3.17 -14.34
C LYS A 326 16.14 3.68 -13.40
N PRO A 327 16.15 4.96 -13.01
CA PRO A 327 15.07 5.56 -12.22
C PRO A 327 13.71 5.28 -12.87
N ALA A 328 12.75 4.80 -12.08
CA ALA A 328 11.42 4.49 -12.59
C ALA A 328 10.67 5.80 -12.92
N LEU A 329 10.37 6.03 -14.21
CA LEU A 329 9.89 7.34 -14.67
C LEU A 329 8.37 7.61 -14.50
N LYS A 330 7.56 6.66 -14.02
CA LYS A 330 6.09 6.72 -14.24
C LYS A 330 5.16 6.22 -13.14
N SER A 331 5.60 6.07 -11.88
CA SER A 331 4.69 5.65 -10.80
C SER A 331 4.48 6.72 -9.76
N GLU A 332 3.23 7.16 -9.59
CA GLU A 332 2.84 7.97 -8.45
C GLU A 332 2.95 7.18 -7.15
N LYS A 333 3.38 7.86 -6.10
CA LYS A 333 3.52 7.31 -4.75
C LYS A 333 2.88 8.25 -3.76
N LEU A 334 2.26 7.69 -2.71
CA LEU A 334 1.85 8.48 -1.56
C LEU A 334 3.10 8.82 -0.74
N VAL A 335 3.40 10.11 -0.65
CA VAL A 335 4.62 10.66 -0.03
C VAL A 335 4.24 11.73 0.99
N PRO A 336 4.58 11.53 2.27
CA PRO A 336 4.57 12.59 3.27
C PRO A 336 5.68 13.59 2.97
N ASN A 337 5.30 14.83 2.63
CA ASN A 337 6.22 15.88 2.21
C ASN A 337 5.88 17.21 2.90
N LEU A 338 6.86 18.12 2.91
CA LEU A 338 6.81 19.44 3.54
C LEU A 338 6.59 20.57 2.51
N TYR A 339 6.14 20.28 1.29
CA TYR A 339 5.77 21.33 0.33
C TYR A 339 4.47 22.03 0.74
N ASN A 340 4.24 23.22 0.20
CA ASN A 340 2.90 23.82 0.22
C ASN A 340 1.91 22.89 -0.50
N LYS A 341 0.69 22.82 0.03
CA LYS A 341 -0.39 21.99 -0.51
C LYS A 341 -1.26 22.86 -1.40
N GLN A 342 -1.58 22.35 -2.58
CA GLN A 342 -2.36 23.06 -3.59
C GLN A 342 -3.55 22.21 -4.02
N ASN A 343 -4.75 22.79 -4.02
CA ASN A 343 -6.00 22.10 -4.34
C ASN A 343 -6.15 20.77 -3.58
N TYR A 344 -5.78 20.78 -2.30
CA TYR A 344 -5.77 19.60 -1.45
C TYR A 344 -7.18 19.31 -0.95
N VAL A 345 -7.74 18.17 -1.36
CA VAL A 345 -9.04 17.71 -0.87
C VAL A 345 -8.89 17.02 0.49
N LEU A 346 -9.60 17.47 1.52
CA LEU A 346 -9.55 16.91 2.88
C LEU A 346 -10.87 17.02 3.63
N HIS A 347 -11.04 16.16 4.63
CA HIS A 347 -12.16 16.25 5.57
C HIS A 347 -11.93 17.39 6.59
N TYR A 348 -13.00 18.05 7.04
CA TYR A 348 -12.88 19.22 7.93
C TYR A 348 -12.15 18.93 9.25
N ARG A 349 -12.27 17.71 9.81
CA ARG A 349 -11.53 17.31 11.02
C ARG A 349 -10.01 17.26 10.77
N ASN A 350 -9.58 16.85 9.58
CA ASN A 350 -8.18 16.89 9.18
C ASN A 350 -7.70 18.33 9.05
N LEU A 351 -8.50 19.22 8.45
CA LEU A 351 -8.18 20.64 8.38
C LEU A 351 -7.97 21.23 9.77
N LYS A 352 -8.90 21.02 10.71
CA LYS A 352 -8.76 21.49 12.09
C LYS A 352 -7.44 21.04 12.72
N LEU A 353 -7.13 19.74 12.63
CA LEU A 353 -5.91 19.18 13.20
C LEU A 353 -4.66 19.80 12.54
N TYR A 354 -4.66 19.96 11.23
CA TYR A 354 -3.52 20.53 10.51
C TYR A 354 -3.28 21.99 10.89
N LEU A 355 -4.34 22.79 11.05
CA LEU A 355 -4.24 24.17 11.52
C LEU A 355 -3.77 24.25 12.97
N SER A 356 -4.26 23.38 13.86
CA SER A 356 -3.78 23.34 15.25
C SER A 356 -2.31 22.94 15.36
N LEU A 357 -1.81 22.18 14.39
CA LEU A 357 -0.40 21.80 14.27
C LEU A 357 0.44 22.80 13.44
N GLY A 358 -0.14 23.96 13.08
CA GLY A 358 0.60 25.10 12.55
C GLY A 358 0.60 25.27 11.02
N LEU A 359 -0.06 24.40 10.25
CA LEU A 359 -0.26 24.69 8.82
C LEU A 359 -1.13 25.95 8.68
N LYS A 360 -0.89 26.74 7.62
CA LYS A 360 -1.62 27.99 7.38
C LYS A 360 -2.53 27.81 6.18
N LEU A 361 -3.83 27.96 6.37
CA LEU A 361 -4.77 27.98 5.25
C LEU A 361 -4.60 29.26 4.45
N THR A 362 -4.37 29.16 3.14
CA THR A 362 -4.23 30.32 2.27
C THR A 362 -5.45 30.53 1.37
N LYS A 363 -6.15 29.45 1.00
CA LYS A 363 -7.35 29.54 0.15
C LYS A 363 -8.30 28.35 0.36
N ILE A 364 -9.60 28.62 0.30
CA ILE A 364 -10.66 27.61 0.13
C ILE A 364 -11.19 27.76 -1.29
N HIS A 365 -11.16 26.69 -2.10
CA HIS A 365 -11.66 26.71 -3.48
C HIS A 365 -13.09 26.20 -3.56
N ARG A 366 -13.40 25.12 -2.85
CA ARG A 366 -14.70 24.44 -2.88
C ARG A 366 -15.01 23.81 -1.53
N VAL A 367 -16.28 23.81 -1.16
CA VAL A 367 -16.77 23.13 0.03
C VAL A 367 -17.98 22.27 -0.35
N MET A 368 -17.91 20.99 -0.01
CA MET A 368 -19.04 20.07 -0.10
C MET A 368 -19.57 19.80 1.30
N LYS A 369 -20.83 20.16 1.54
CA LYS A 369 -21.59 19.89 2.77
C LYS A 369 -22.34 18.57 2.63
N PHE A 370 -22.53 17.88 3.75
CA PHE A 370 -23.34 16.65 3.80
C PHE A 370 -23.87 16.39 5.21
N THR A 371 -24.90 15.55 5.28
CA THR A 371 -25.38 14.95 6.54
C THR A 371 -24.50 13.75 6.89
N GLN A 372 -24.09 13.66 8.16
CA GLN A 372 -23.28 12.57 8.70
C GLN A 372 -23.83 12.03 10.02
N ARG A 373 -23.54 10.76 10.31
CA ARG A 373 -23.86 10.08 11.59
C ARG A 373 -23.00 8.84 11.80
N CYS A 374 -22.93 8.34 13.02
CA CYS A 374 -22.16 7.14 13.39
C CYS A 374 -22.83 5.82 12.96
N TRP A 375 -23.32 5.72 11.73
CA TRP A 375 -24.20 4.61 11.31
C TRP A 375 -23.51 3.24 11.26
N LEU A 376 -22.18 3.17 11.10
CA LEU A 376 -21.43 1.89 11.13
C LEU A 376 -21.01 1.46 12.54
N LYS A 377 -21.16 2.32 13.55
CA LYS A 377 -20.65 2.07 14.91
C LYS A 377 -21.18 0.76 15.50
N ASP A 378 -22.48 0.50 15.35
CA ASP A 378 -23.10 -0.70 15.92
C ASP A 378 -22.62 -1.99 15.24
N TYR A 379 -22.43 -1.96 13.92
CA TYR A 379 -21.83 -3.08 13.17
C TYR A 379 -20.39 -3.36 13.62
N ILE A 380 -19.58 -2.32 13.79
CA ILE A 380 -18.19 -2.47 14.25
C ILE A 380 -18.13 -2.97 15.69
N ASN A 381 -18.96 -2.42 16.58
CA ASN A 381 -19.05 -2.84 17.97
C ASN A 381 -19.47 -4.30 18.07
N PHE A 382 -20.52 -4.70 17.34
CA PHE A 382 -20.98 -6.08 17.29
C PHE A 382 -19.85 -7.02 16.89
N ASN A 383 -19.18 -6.77 15.76
CA ASN A 383 -18.08 -7.64 15.31
C ASN A 383 -16.89 -7.64 16.28
N THR A 384 -16.63 -6.53 16.96
CA THR A 384 -15.56 -6.42 17.96
C THR A 384 -15.87 -7.26 19.21
N GLU A 385 -17.11 -7.21 19.70
CA GLU A 385 -17.57 -8.04 20.82
C GLU A 385 -17.60 -9.53 20.44
N GLN A 386 -18.14 -9.87 19.26
CA GLN A 386 -18.10 -11.25 18.77
C GLN A 386 -16.66 -11.78 18.63
N ARG A 387 -15.71 -10.93 18.22
CA ARG A 387 -14.28 -11.28 18.17
C ARG A 387 -13.64 -11.45 19.57
N LYS A 388 -14.17 -10.81 20.61
CA LYS A 388 -13.74 -11.03 22.00
C LYS A 388 -14.25 -12.38 22.51
N HIS A 389 -15.50 -12.73 22.21
CA HIS A 389 -16.13 -13.99 22.62
C HIS A 389 -15.78 -15.21 21.76
N ALA A 390 -15.22 -14.99 20.56
CA ALA A 390 -14.81 -16.04 19.65
C ALA A 390 -13.85 -17.05 20.31
N LYS A 391 -14.18 -18.33 20.18
CA LYS A 391 -13.44 -19.44 20.81
C LYS A 391 -12.32 -19.95 19.91
N THR A 392 -12.52 -19.90 18.60
CA THR A 392 -11.56 -20.40 17.62
C THR A 392 -10.77 -19.27 16.95
N ALA A 393 -9.59 -19.58 16.42
CA ALA A 393 -8.81 -18.60 15.65
C ALA A 393 -9.57 -18.20 14.36
N PHE A 394 -10.26 -19.15 13.74
CA PHE A 394 -11.12 -18.92 12.59
C PHE A 394 -12.20 -17.85 12.84
N GLU A 395 -12.97 -17.96 13.92
CA GLU A 395 -14.02 -16.98 14.27
C GLU A 395 -13.41 -15.58 14.49
N LYS A 396 -12.27 -15.52 15.19
CA LYS A 396 -11.55 -14.25 15.44
C LYS A 396 -11.13 -13.57 14.13
N ASP A 397 -10.60 -14.34 13.19
CA ASP A 397 -10.17 -13.83 11.89
C ASP A 397 -11.35 -13.46 10.99
N PHE A 398 -12.46 -14.19 11.08
CA PHE A 398 -13.69 -13.90 10.36
C PHE A 398 -14.27 -12.52 10.73
N PHE A 399 -14.52 -12.25 12.02
CA PHE A 399 -15.06 -10.95 12.44
C PHE A 399 -14.09 -9.79 12.13
N LYS A 400 -12.78 -10.04 12.20
CA LYS A 400 -11.75 -9.08 11.77
C LYS A 400 -11.85 -8.77 10.28
N LEU A 401 -11.99 -9.80 9.45
CA LEU A 401 -12.11 -9.65 7.99
C LEU A 401 -13.35 -8.83 7.62
N LEU A 402 -14.50 -9.10 8.27
CA LEU A 402 -15.76 -8.43 7.98
C LEU A 402 -15.72 -6.93 8.28
N ASN A 403 -15.03 -6.50 9.33
CA ASN A 403 -14.78 -5.09 9.59
C ASN A 403 -13.94 -4.47 8.45
N ASN A 404 -12.78 -5.06 8.15
CA ASN A 404 -11.86 -4.50 7.14
C ASN A 404 -12.46 -4.49 5.73
N ALA A 405 -13.37 -5.41 5.42
CA ALA A 405 -13.92 -5.57 4.09
C ALA A 405 -14.99 -4.53 3.72
N VAL A 406 -15.72 -3.98 4.70
CA VAL A 406 -16.74 -2.92 4.47
C VAL A 406 -16.09 -1.69 3.84
N TYR A 407 -15.01 -1.20 4.45
CA TYR A 407 -14.21 -0.10 3.91
C TYR A 407 -13.74 -0.37 2.47
N GLY A 408 -13.22 -1.57 2.20
CA GLY A 408 -12.78 -1.94 0.86
C GLY A 408 -13.90 -1.91 -0.19
N LYS A 409 -15.16 -2.16 0.21
CA LYS A 409 -16.31 -2.11 -0.69
C LYS A 409 -16.79 -0.71 -1.03
N THR A 410 -16.71 0.24 -0.10
CA THR A 410 -17.08 1.64 -0.39
C THR A 410 -16.14 2.27 -1.42
N MET A 411 -14.89 1.78 -1.49
CA MET A 411 -13.83 2.27 -2.38
C MET A 411 -13.54 1.39 -3.60
N GLU A 412 -14.48 0.51 -3.95
CA GLU A 412 -14.31 -0.37 -5.11
C GLU A 412 -14.20 0.45 -6.40
N ASN A 413 -13.03 0.42 -7.05
CA ASN A 413 -12.82 1.13 -8.30
C ASN A 413 -13.48 0.38 -9.47
N LEU A 414 -14.64 0.87 -9.87
CA LEU A 414 -15.44 0.29 -10.95
C LEU A 414 -14.82 0.48 -12.35
N ARG A 415 -13.94 1.47 -12.54
CA ARG A 415 -13.25 1.73 -13.83
C ARG A 415 -12.24 0.64 -14.18
N ASN A 416 -11.74 -0.09 -13.19
CA ASN A 416 -10.84 -1.22 -13.38
C ASN A 416 -11.57 -2.52 -13.77
N ARG A 417 -12.90 -2.53 -13.73
CA ARG A 417 -13.67 -3.70 -14.18
C ARG A 417 -13.51 -3.86 -15.69
N VAL A 418 -13.39 -5.10 -16.11
CA VAL A 418 -13.31 -5.45 -17.54
C VAL A 418 -14.57 -6.19 -17.96
N LYS A 419 -14.87 -6.17 -19.26
CA LYS A 419 -15.89 -7.02 -19.85
C LYS A 419 -15.20 -8.14 -20.63
N VAL A 420 -15.49 -9.38 -20.28
CA VAL A 420 -14.96 -10.55 -20.99
C VAL A 420 -16.15 -11.38 -21.46
N ASP A 421 -16.20 -11.61 -22.76
CA ASP A 421 -17.16 -12.50 -23.40
C ASP A 421 -16.47 -13.84 -23.66
N ILE A 422 -17.04 -14.95 -23.16
CA ILE A 422 -16.59 -16.30 -23.51
C ILE A 422 -17.36 -16.75 -24.75
N VAL A 423 -16.63 -16.99 -25.84
CA VAL A 423 -17.19 -17.17 -27.17
C VAL A 423 -16.83 -18.54 -27.71
N GLN A 424 -17.86 -19.25 -28.20
CA GLN A 424 -17.73 -20.61 -28.71
C GLN A 424 -18.04 -20.72 -30.22
N THR A 425 -18.37 -19.61 -30.89
CA THR A 425 -18.73 -19.61 -32.32
C THR A 425 -17.98 -18.54 -33.09
N LYS A 426 -17.50 -18.90 -34.29
CA LYS A 426 -16.77 -18.01 -35.20
C LYS A 426 -17.54 -16.71 -35.47
N LYS A 427 -18.82 -16.81 -35.84
CA LYS A 427 -19.69 -15.65 -36.12
C LYS A 427 -19.77 -14.64 -34.96
N ARG A 428 -19.85 -15.12 -33.70
CA ARG A 428 -19.88 -14.24 -32.53
C ARG A 428 -18.51 -13.63 -32.27
N ALA A 429 -17.42 -14.39 -32.48
CA ALA A 429 -16.06 -13.91 -32.31
C ALA A 429 -15.76 -12.78 -33.31
N GLU A 430 -16.03 -12.98 -34.60
CA GLU A 430 -15.86 -11.97 -35.66
C GLU A 430 -16.64 -10.69 -35.34
N LYS A 431 -17.90 -10.82 -34.89
CA LYS A 431 -18.72 -9.67 -34.48
C LYS A 431 -18.10 -8.89 -33.31
N LEU A 432 -17.54 -9.58 -32.32
CA LEU A 432 -16.97 -8.92 -31.14
C LEU A 432 -15.60 -8.30 -31.40
N VAL A 433 -14.79 -8.89 -32.29
CA VAL A 433 -13.51 -8.34 -32.73
C VAL A 433 -13.71 -7.11 -33.62
N ALA A 434 -14.74 -7.11 -34.47
CA ALA A 434 -15.09 -5.95 -35.29
C ALA A 434 -15.69 -4.77 -34.50
N SER A 435 -16.01 -4.95 -33.21
CA SER A 435 -16.63 -3.90 -32.40
C SER A 435 -15.58 -2.84 -31.99
N PRO A 436 -15.91 -1.53 -32.01
CA PRO A 436 -15.01 -0.47 -31.53
C PRO A 436 -14.59 -0.60 -30.06
N ALA A 437 -15.36 -1.34 -29.25
CA ALA A 437 -15.04 -1.63 -27.86
C ALA A 437 -14.03 -2.79 -27.69
N PHE A 438 -13.60 -3.43 -28.78
CA PHE A 438 -12.61 -4.51 -28.72
C PHE A 438 -11.30 -4.01 -28.07
N HIS A 439 -10.72 -4.85 -27.21
CA HIS A 439 -9.44 -4.56 -26.57
C HIS A 439 -8.40 -5.64 -26.85
N ALA A 440 -8.74 -6.90 -26.55
CA ALA A 440 -7.86 -8.04 -26.72
C ALA A 440 -8.70 -9.33 -26.81
N PHE A 441 -8.10 -10.42 -27.26
CA PHE A 441 -8.65 -11.76 -27.11
C PHE A 441 -7.57 -12.75 -26.69
N THR A 442 -8.00 -13.83 -26.03
CA THR A 442 -7.18 -15.00 -25.72
C THR A 442 -7.88 -16.24 -26.22
N ILE A 443 -7.20 -17.00 -27.07
CA ILE A 443 -7.69 -18.30 -27.56
C ILE A 443 -7.28 -19.36 -26.53
N PHE A 444 -8.26 -20.05 -25.96
CA PHE A 444 -8.03 -21.16 -25.02
C PHE A 444 -7.96 -22.49 -25.77
N ASP A 445 -8.88 -22.70 -26.71
CA ASP A 445 -8.88 -23.87 -27.60
C ASP A 445 -9.49 -23.49 -28.98
N GLU A 446 -9.46 -24.42 -29.92
CA GLU A 446 -10.01 -24.26 -31.29
C GLU A 446 -11.45 -23.75 -31.34
N ASN A 447 -12.24 -23.96 -30.29
CA ASN A 447 -13.66 -23.67 -30.21
C ASN A 447 -14.01 -22.81 -28.97
N LEU A 448 -13.03 -22.13 -28.34
CA LEU A 448 -13.23 -21.32 -27.14
C LEU A 448 -12.25 -20.14 -27.11
N VAL A 449 -12.79 -18.93 -27.19
CA VAL A 449 -12.03 -17.68 -27.12
C VAL A 449 -12.64 -16.74 -26.09
N ALA A 450 -11.80 -16.17 -25.23
CA ALA A 450 -12.17 -15.02 -24.40
C ALA A 450 -11.93 -13.74 -25.19
N VAL A 451 -12.95 -12.90 -25.32
CA VAL A 451 -12.83 -11.57 -25.94
C VAL A 451 -13.00 -10.51 -24.87
N GLN A 452 -11.94 -9.77 -24.58
CA GLN A 452 -11.97 -8.62 -23.69
C GLN A 452 -12.41 -7.36 -24.44
N ARG A 453 -13.32 -6.62 -23.82
CA ARG A 453 -13.84 -5.35 -24.32
C ARG A 453 -13.75 -4.25 -23.27
N LYS A 454 -13.60 -3.02 -23.75
CA LYS A 454 -13.73 -1.82 -22.93
C LYS A 454 -15.18 -1.66 -22.47
N LEU A 455 -15.37 -1.20 -21.24
CA LEU A 455 -16.69 -0.80 -20.75
C LEU A 455 -17.08 0.53 -21.41
N THR A 456 -18.15 0.51 -22.21
CA THR A 456 -18.65 1.72 -22.90
C THR A 456 -19.62 2.54 -22.05
N LYS A 457 -20.16 1.93 -20.99
CA LYS A 457 -21.01 2.58 -19.98
C LYS A 457 -20.59 2.06 -18.61
N LEU A 458 -20.47 2.98 -17.65
CA LEU A 458 -20.10 2.67 -16.27
C LEU A 458 -21.09 3.34 -15.33
N CYS A 459 -21.68 2.57 -14.42
CA CYS A 459 -22.53 3.10 -13.36
C CYS A 459 -21.69 3.24 -12.10
N LEU A 460 -21.48 4.48 -11.62
CA LEU A 460 -20.68 4.77 -10.43
C LEU A 460 -21.51 4.61 -9.15
N ASN A 461 -21.81 3.37 -8.79
CA ASN A 461 -22.73 3.03 -7.69
C ASN A 461 -22.03 2.59 -6.40
N ARG A 462 -20.91 3.24 -6.07
CA ARG A 462 -20.17 2.99 -4.84
C ARG A 462 -20.12 4.27 -4.01
N PRO A 463 -20.41 4.22 -2.70
CA PRO A 463 -20.39 5.40 -1.84
C PRO A 463 -18.93 5.74 -1.45
N ILE A 464 -18.14 6.20 -2.42
CA ILE A 464 -16.71 6.47 -2.27
C ILE A 464 -16.41 7.56 -1.22
N GLN A 465 -17.36 8.45 -0.94
CA GLN A 465 -17.26 9.46 0.10
C GLN A 465 -17.05 8.84 1.49
N ILE A 466 -17.64 7.66 1.73
CA ILE A 466 -17.53 6.97 3.02
C ILE A 466 -16.10 6.48 3.22
N GLY A 467 -15.53 5.79 2.23
CA GLY A 467 -14.17 5.31 2.33
C GLY A 467 -13.12 6.42 2.28
N PHE A 468 -13.39 7.53 1.60
CA PHE A 468 -12.59 8.75 1.71
C PHE A 468 -12.56 9.27 3.16
N VAL A 469 -13.72 9.46 3.80
CA VAL A 469 -13.78 9.96 5.19
C VAL A 469 -13.12 8.97 6.16
N ILE A 470 -13.33 7.66 6.00
CA ILE A 470 -12.63 6.64 6.81
C ILE A 470 -11.10 6.82 6.72
N LEU A 471 -10.56 6.95 5.51
CA LEU A 471 -9.13 7.17 5.29
C LEU A 471 -8.62 8.47 5.90
N GLU A 472 -9.41 9.53 5.87
CA GLU A 472 -9.04 10.83 6.43
C GLU A 472 -9.06 10.81 7.95
N LEU A 473 -10.12 10.27 8.56
CA LEU A 473 -10.23 10.11 10.02
C LEU A 473 -9.16 9.17 10.57
N SER A 474 -8.83 8.08 9.88
CA SER A 474 -7.70 7.23 10.30
C SER A 474 -6.39 8.01 10.40
N LYS A 475 -6.13 8.99 9.52
CA LYS A 475 -4.95 9.85 9.64
C LYS A 475 -5.04 10.79 10.84
N VAL A 476 -6.23 11.30 11.17
CA VAL A 476 -6.46 12.14 12.35
C VAL A 476 -5.98 11.40 13.61
N LEU A 477 -6.40 10.16 13.82
CA LEU A 477 -5.98 9.38 15.00
C LEU A 477 -4.45 9.19 15.07
N MET A 478 -3.83 8.85 13.93
CA MET A 478 -2.38 8.58 13.90
C MET A 478 -1.56 9.86 14.12
N TYR A 479 -1.97 10.98 13.52
CA TYR A 479 -1.30 12.26 13.73
C TYR A 479 -1.54 12.83 15.12
N ASP A 480 -2.75 12.70 15.65
CA ASP A 480 -3.08 13.13 17.01
C ASP A 480 -2.25 12.37 18.04
N PHE A 481 -2.17 11.03 17.93
CA PHE A 481 -1.32 10.22 18.80
C PHE A 481 0.16 10.60 18.67
N HIS A 482 0.67 10.82 17.46
CA HIS A 482 2.05 11.23 17.28
C HIS A 482 2.33 12.61 17.89
N TYR A 483 1.61 13.65 17.48
CA TYR A 483 1.94 15.03 17.78
C TYR A 483 1.46 15.49 19.16
N ASN A 484 0.22 15.13 19.53
CA ASN A 484 -0.40 15.62 20.76
C ASN A 484 -0.14 14.71 21.96
N ILE A 485 0.27 13.45 21.76
CA ILE A 485 0.60 12.52 22.86
C ILE A 485 2.12 12.30 22.94
N ILE A 486 2.72 11.65 21.93
CA ILE A 486 4.14 11.26 21.98
C ILE A 486 5.06 12.49 21.93
N MET A 487 4.89 13.38 20.96
CA MET A 487 5.77 14.54 20.82
C MET A 487 5.57 15.56 21.95
N THR A 488 4.36 15.69 22.51
CA THR A 488 4.14 16.54 23.70
C THR A 488 4.85 15.99 24.95
N LYS A 489 4.88 14.67 25.11
CA LYS A 489 5.54 14.02 26.26
C LYS A 489 7.07 14.03 26.16
N TYR A 490 7.62 13.75 24.98
CA TYR A 490 9.05 13.50 24.81
C TYR A 490 9.80 14.57 24.01
N GLY A 491 9.12 15.37 23.20
CA GLY A 491 9.75 16.39 22.36
C GLY A 491 10.84 15.79 21.46
N ASP A 492 12.03 16.40 21.52
CA ASP A 492 13.24 15.98 20.81
C ASP A 492 13.82 14.63 21.26
N LYS A 493 13.40 14.12 22.42
CA LYS A 493 13.79 12.80 22.94
C LYS A 493 13.07 11.64 22.25
N ALA A 494 12.04 11.90 21.46
CA ALA A 494 11.38 10.88 20.65
C ALA A 494 11.64 11.11 19.16
N ARG A 495 11.92 10.03 18.44
CA ARG A 495 12.04 10.05 16.98
C ARG A 495 11.28 8.89 16.39
N LEU A 496 10.41 9.19 15.42
CA LEU A 496 9.74 8.15 14.65
C LEU A 496 10.76 7.50 13.71
N LEU A 497 10.89 6.18 13.80
CA LEU A 497 11.75 5.36 12.94
C LEU A 497 11.00 4.96 11.66
N PHE A 498 9.76 4.51 11.81
CA PHE A 498 8.89 4.21 10.67
C PHE A 498 7.40 4.31 11.02
N THR A 499 6.59 4.39 9.96
CA THR A 499 5.15 4.15 10.03
C THR A 499 4.72 3.21 8.90
N ASP A 500 3.75 2.33 9.16
CA ASP A 500 3.12 1.50 8.13
C ASP A 500 1.61 1.38 8.35
N THR A 501 0.86 2.38 7.89
CA THR A 501 -0.60 2.51 7.98
C THR A 501 -1.09 2.78 9.41
N ASP A 502 -1.12 1.76 10.24
CA ASP A 502 -1.67 1.75 11.61
C ASP A 502 -0.59 1.59 12.68
N SER A 503 0.66 1.38 12.27
CA SER A 503 1.77 1.25 13.22
C SER A 503 2.73 2.44 13.21
N LEU A 504 3.33 2.70 14.37
CA LEU A 504 4.36 3.72 14.65
C LEU A 504 5.48 3.07 15.47
N CYS A 505 6.71 3.13 14.98
CA CYS A 505 7.88 2.67 15.73
C CYS A 505 8.74 3.85 16.10
N TYR A 506 9.08 3.97 17.38
CA TYR A 506 9.84 5.08 17.93
C TYR A 506 11.15 4.61 18.53
N GLU A 507 12.18 5.45 18.44
CA GLU A 507 13.21 5.51 19.47
C GLU A 507 12.85 6.61 20.48
N ILE A 508 13.00 6.32 21.77
CA ILE A 508 12.62 7.21 22.87
C ILE A 508 13.73 7.20 23.92
N THR A 509 14.28 8.38 24.22
CA THR A 509 15.22 8.59 25.33
C THR A 509 14.45 8.96 26.59
N THR A 510 14.44 8.09 27.60
CA THR A 510 13.76 8.28 28.89
C THR A 510 14.40 7.37 29.94
N ASP A 511 14.19 7.65 31.23
CA ASP A 511 14.74 6.82 32.31
C ASP A 511 14.08 5.44 32.36
N ASP A 512 12.75 5.39 32.21
CA ASP A 512 11.93 4.19 32.36
C ASP A 512 10.66 4.27 31.49
N LEU A 513 10.70 3.64 30.31
CA LEU A 513 9.59 3.66 29.37
C LEU A 513 8.31 3.02 29.93
N ASN A 514 8.44 1.99 30.78
CA ASN A 514 7.29 1.30 31.33
C ASN A 514 6.51 2.22 32.29
N LYS A 515 7.19 3.00 33.14
CA LYS A 515 6.54 4.00 33.99
C LYS A 515 5.88 5.11 33.19
N ASP A 516 6.49 5.54 32.09
CA ASP A 516 5.88 6.54 31.22
C ASP A 516 4.60 6.00 30.56
N PHE A 517 4.61 4.75 30.11
CA PHE A 517 3.44 4.05 29.56
C PHE A 517 2.35 3.83 30.61
N GLU A 518 2.70 3.51 31.85
CA GLU A 518 1.74 3.41 32.96
C GLU A 518 0.97 4.73 33.18
N ARG A 519 1.67 5.87 33.16
CA ARG A 519 1.08 7.21 33.33
C ARG A 519 0.20 7.62 32.14
N MET A 520 0.36 6.96 31.00
CA MET A 520 -0.39 7.22 29.77
C MET A 520 -1.30 6.05 29.38
N LYS A 521 -1.57 5.12 30.31
CA LYS A 521 -2.30 3.86 30.05
C LYS A 521 -3.66 4.03 29.38
N GLN A 522 -4.29 5.21 29.49
CA GLN A 522 -5.55 5.55 28.82
C GLN A 522 -5.45 5.57 27.29
N TYR A 523 -4.25 5.54 26.71
CA TYR A 523 -4.04 5.45 25.26
C TYR A 523 -3.59 4.05 24.81
N PHE A 524 -3.28 3.15 25.75
CA PHE A 524 -2.63 1.88 25.46
C PHE A 524 -3.50 0.67 25.78
N ASP A 525 -3.27 -0.41 25.03
CA ASP A 525 -3.77 -1.75 25.29
C ASP A 525 -2.60 -2.67 25.62
N PHE A 526 -2.49 -3.05 26.89
CA PHE A 526 -1.46 -3.95 27.42
C PHE A 526 -1.95 -5.39 27.62
N SER A 527 -3.11 -5.75 27.05
CA SER A 527 -3.72 -7.07 27.28
C SER A 527 -2.98 -8.25 26.65
N ASP A 528 -2.06 -7.98 25.72
CA ASP A 528 -1.20 -8.99 25.09
C ASP A 528 0.15 -9.17 25.83
N TYR A 529 0.42 -8.41 26.90
CA TYR A 529 1.62 -8.57 27.72
C TYR A 529 1.59 -9.88 28.53
N PRO A 530 2.75 -10.43 28.93
CA PRO A 530 2.81 -11.52 29.90
C PRO A 530 2.07 -11.17 31.18
N LYS A 531 1.33 -12.13 31.76
CA LYS A 531 0.47 -11.88 32.94
C LYS A 531 1.24 -11.41 34.18
N ASP A 532 2.51 -11.75 34.25
CA ASP A 532 3.47 -11.37 35.28
C ASP A 532 4.11 -10.00 35.03
N HIS A 533 3.88 -9.38 33.87
CA HIS A 533 4.42 -8.06 33.55
C HIS A 533 3.66 -6.94 34.30
N PRO A 534 4.33 -5.93 34.88
CA PRO A 534 3.69 -4.88 35.67
C PRO A 534 2.58 -4.09 34.94
N LEU A 535 2.73 -3.88 33.64
CA LEU A 535 1.74 -3.17 32.81
C LEU A 535 0.57 -4.04 32.32
N TYR A 536 0.61 -5.36 32.53
CA TYR A 536 -0.45 -6.24 32.03
C TYR A 536 -1.82 -5.82 32.60
N SER A 537 -2.77 -5.59 31.70
CA SER A 537 -4.14 -5.25 32.06
C SER A 537 -5.11 -5.60 30.93
N ASP A 538 -6.24 -6.22 31.29
CA ASP A 538 -7.35 -6.48 30.38
C ASP A 538 -8.30 -5.26 30.20
N GLU A 539 -8.06 -4.14 30.89
CA GLU A 539 -8.92 -2.94 30.89
C GLU A 539 -9.23 -2.40 29.48
N ASN A 540 -8.21 -2.33 28.62
CA ASN A 540 -8.32 -1.79 27.26
C ASN A 540 -8.26 -2.89 26.17
N LYS A 541 -8.48 -4.15 26.53
CA LYS A 541 -8.34 -5.30 25.63
C LYS A 541 -9.10 -5.13 24.32
N LYS A 542 -8.36 -5.03 23.21
CA LYS A 542 -8.87 -4.85 21.83
C LYS A 542 -9.77 -3.62 21.67
N LYS A 543 -9.66 -2.63 22.55
CA LYS A 543 -10.43 -1.38 22.46
C LYS A 543 -9.98 -0.61 21.22
N ILE A 544 -10.93 -0.28 20.35
CA ILE A 544 -10.62 0.33 19.05
C ILE A 544 -10.01 1.72 19.22
N GLY A 545 -8.97 2.02 18.44
CA GLY A 545 -8.26 3.31 18.47
C GLY A 545 -7.22 3.46 19.58
N TYR A 546 -7.04 2.45 20.43
CA TYR A 546 -5.95 2.39 21.42
C TYR A 546 -4.71 1.78 20.77
N PHE A 547 -3.53 2.06 21.33
CA PHE A 547 -2.26 1.55 20.80
C PHE A 547 -1.76 0.37 21.62
N LYS A 548 -1.45 -0.74 20.96
CA LYS A 548 -0.80 -1.90 21.58
C LYS A 548 0.69 -1.92 21.22
N ASP A 549 1.50 -2.48 22.11
CA ASP A 549 2.89 -2.81 21.80
C ASP A 549 2.96 -4.15 21.08
N GLU A 550 3.42 -4.14 19.83
CA GLU A 550 3.56 -5.33 18.98
C GLU A 550 4.69 -6.27 19.44
N LEU A 551 5.53 -5.84 20.37
CA LEU A 551 6.56 -6.69 21.00
C LEU A 551 6.07 -7.31 22.32
N ASN A 552 4.84 -7.04 22.75
CA ASN A 552 4.23 -7.60 23.95
C ASN A 552 5.10 -7.42 25.21
N GLY A 553 5.70 -6.23 25.36
CA GLY A 553 6.59 -5.91 26.49
C GLY A 553 8.01 -6.45 26.38
N GLN A 554 8.37 -7.15 25.28
CA GLN A 554 9.75 -7.60 25.07
C GLN A 554 10.66 -6.42 24.70
N PRO A 555 11.87 -6.34 25.29
CA PRO A 555 12.87 -5.37 24.87
C PRO A 555 13.21 -5.48 23.38
N CYS A 556 13.05 -4.37 22.66
CA CYS A 556 13.59 -4.21 21.32
C CYS A 556 15.07 -3.85 21.41
N LEU A 557 15.92 -4.63 20.76
CA LEU A 557 17.37 -4.41 20.75
C LEU A 557 17.81 -3.54 19.57
N GLU A 558 17.23 -3.77 18.39
CA GLU A 558 17.64 -3.07 17.18
C GLU A 558 16.52 -2.96 16.14
N PHE A 559 16.50 -1.84 15.43
CA PHE A 559 15.67 -1.61 14.25
C PHE A 559 16.52 -1.32 13.01
N ILE A 560 16.19 -1.97 11.88
CA ILE A 560 16.74 -1.67 10.55
C ILE A 560 15.62 -1.44 9.55
N GLY A 561 15.56 -0.25 8.95
CA GLY A 561 14.60 0.16 7.94
C GLY A 561 15.25 0.43 6.59
N LEU A 562 14.90 -0.34 5.55
CA LEU A 562 15.45 -0.13 4.22
C LEU A 562 14.59 0.82 3.38
N ARG A 563 13.27 0.62 3.38
CA ARG A 563 12.30 1.46 2.66
C ARG A 563 10.88 1.13 3.12
N SER A 564 9.89 1.88 2.67
CA SER A 564 8.47 1.60 2.94
C SER A 564 8.14 0.10 2.73
N LYS A 565 7.62 -0.55 3.77
CA LYS A 565 7.28 -1.99 3.81
C LYS A 565 8.48 -2.94 3.63
N MET A 566 9.67 -2.50 4.06
CA MET A 566 10.90 -3.29 4.07
C MET A 566 11.78 -2.92 5.26
N TYR A 567 11.65 -3.67 6.36
CA TYR A 567 12.33 -3.42 7.63
C TYR A 567 12.44 -4.68 8.48
N SER A 568 13.30 -4.65 9.50
CA SER A 568 13.41 -5.68 10.51
C SER A 568 13.56 -5.09 11.91
N ILE A 569 12.97 -5.76 12.89
CA ILE A 569 13.06 -5.44 14.33
C ILE A 569 13.63 -6.67 15.03
N LEU A 570 14.70 -6.49 15.79
CA LEU A 570 15.31 -7.51 16.62
C LEU A 570 14.87 -7.30 18.07
N SER A 571 14.34 -8.34 18.69
CA SER A 571 14.04 -8.42 20.12
C SER A 571 14.88 -9.52 20.76
N GLU A 572 14.83 -9.65 22.09
CA GLU A 572 15.57 -10.68 22.82
C GLU A 572 15.25 -12.12 22.35
N ARG A 573 13.98 -12.39 22.02
CA ARG A 573 13.52 -13.75 21.69
C ARG A 573 13.33 -13.99 20.20
N ASP A 574 12.97 -12.94 19.46
CA ASP A 574 12.51 -13.06 18.07
C ASP A 574 13.03 -11.93 17.18
N GLU A 575 13.04 -12.20 15.87
CA GLU A 575 13.26 -11.22 14.81
C GLU A 575 12.00 -11.08 13.95
N LYS A 576 11.45 -9.86 13.88
CA LYS A 576 10.36 -9.53 12.95
C LYS A 576 10.97 -9.07 11.63
N GLN A 577 10.59 -9.70 10.52
CA GLN A 577 11.02 -9.29 9.17
C GLN A 577 9.82 -8.95 8.28
N THR A 578 9.88 -7.77 7.67
CA THR A 578 8.93 -7.30 6.67
C THR A 578 9.67 -7.06 5.36
N ALA A 579 9.29 -7.78 4.30
CA ALA A 579 9.80 -7.57 2.94
C ALA A 579 8.68 -7.74 1.92
N LYS A 580 8.08 -6.63 1.48
CA LYS A 580 6.94 -6.65 0.55
C LYS A 580 7.31 -7.37 -0.75
N GLY A 581 6.50 -8.37 -1.10
CA GLY A 581 6.61 -9.11 -2.35
C GLY A 581 7.45 -10.39 -2.27
N ILE A 582 8.03 -10.71 -1.11
CA ILE A 582 8.70 -11.98 -0.85
C ILE A 582 7.74 -12.95 -0.16
N CYS A 583 7.71 -14.22 -0.61
CA CYS A 583 6.90 -15.27 -0.02
C CYS A 583 7.20 -15.45 1.48
N LYS A 584 6.18 -15.74 2.29
CA LYS A 584 6.31 -15.82 3.76
C LYS A 584 7.33 -16.88 4.19
N SER A 585 7.24 -18.09 3.64
CA SER A 585 8.17 -19.20 3.94
C SER A 585 9.61 -18.81 3.62
N VAL A 586 9.86 -18.35 2.39
CA VAL A 586 11.18 -17.92 1.94
C VAL A 586 11.74 -16.79 2.82
N ARG A 587 10.90 -15.82 3.21
CA ARG A 587 11.31 -14.75 4.13
C ARG A 587 11.77 -15.29 5.48
N GLN A 588 10.99 -16.20 6.08
CA GLN A 588 11.29 -16.73 7.42
C GLN A 588 12.53 -17.64 7.42
N GLN A 589 12.75 -18.39 6.33
CA GLN A 589 13.88 -19.30 6.19
C GLN A 589 15.18 -18.58 5.79
N GLN A 590 15.11 -17.61 4.88
CA GLN A 590 16.31 -17.06 4.20
C GLN A 590 16.65 -15.60 4.55
N LEU A 591 15.73 -14.83 5.15
CA LEU A 591 15.99 -13.42 5.48
C LEU A 591 16.02 -13.22 7.00
N LYS A 592 17.23 -13.02 7.51
CA LYS A 592 17.55 -12.73 8.92
C LYS A 592 17.77 -11.24 9.13
N HIS A 593 17.67 -10.77 10.37
CA HIS A 593 17.90 -9.37 10.73
C HIS A 593 19.26 -8.85 10.21
N ALA A 594 20.30 -9.68 10.33
CA ALA A 594 21.64 -9.39 9.83
C ALA A 594 21.67 -9.07 8.33
N ASN A 595 20.82 -9.70 7.50
CA ASN A 595 20.77 -9.41 6.06
C ASN A 595 20.20 -8.00 5.78
N TYR A 596 19.29 -7.50 6.61
CA TYR A 596 18.80 -6.13 6.49
C TYR A 596 19.90 -5.14 6.86
N ARG A 597 20.60 -5.39 7.97
CA ARG A 597 21.74 -4.59 8.42
C ARG A 597 22.83 -4.54 7.34
N GLU A 598 23.22 -5.70 6.81
CA GLU A 598 24.20 -5.80 5.73
C GLU A 598 23.76 -5.05 4.48
N CYS A 599 22.49 -5.18 4.06
CA CYS A 599 21.95 -4.46 2.92
C CYS A 599 21.98 -2.93 3.11
N LEU A 600 21.70 -2.44 4.33
CA LEU A 600 21.76 -1.01 4.66
C LEU A 600 23.21 -0.49 4.56
N LEU A 601 24.15 -1.19 5.19
CA LEU A 601 25.55 -0.77 5.29
C LEU A 601 26.30 -0.91 3.96
N SER A 602 26.15 -2.05 3.29
CA SER A 602 26.85 -2.33 2.03
C SER A 602 26.20 -1.64 0.82
N ARG A 603 24.94 -1.20 0.96
CA ARG A 603 24.08 -0.67 -0.12
C ARG A 603 23.82 -1.64 -1.27
N LYS A 604 24.25 -2.90 -1.13
CA LYS A 604 24.08 -3.94 -2.14
C LYS A 604 22.71 -4.61 -2.01
N PRO A 605 21.99 -4.84 -3.12
CA PRO A 605 20.75 -5.60 -3.08
C PRO A 605 21.02 -7.08 -2.87
N SER A 606 20.08 -7.76 -2.20
CA SER A 606 20.07 -9.23 -2.15
C SER A 606 19.07 -9.79 -3.15
N THR A 607 19.32 -11.01 -3.61
CA THR A 607 18.45 -11.76 -4.53
C THR A 607 18.14 -13.11 -3.93
N ILE A 608 16.89 -13.54 -4.03
CA ILE A 608 16.44 -14.85 -3.56
C ILE A 608 15.72 -15.57 -4.70
N SER A 609 15.80 -16.90 -4.69
CA SER A 609 15.01 -17.75 -5.57
C SER A 609 13.77 -18.23 -4.82
N GLN A 610 12.60 -18.17 -5.47
CA GLN A 610 11.36 -18.69 -4.92
C GLN A 610 10.58 -19.45 -5.98
N ASN A 611 10.01 -20.60 -5.60
CA ASN A 611 9.13 -21.38 -6.46
C ASN A 611 7.68 -20.92 -6.30
N ARG A 612 6.94 -20.90 -7.40
CA ARG A 612 5.50 -20.57 -7.41
C ARG A 612 4.77 -21.35 -8.48
N ILE A 613 3.47 -21.49 -8.29
CA ILE A 613 2.56 -21.96 -9.32
C ILE A 613 2.19 -20.77 -10.22
N GLY A 614 2.38 -20.94 -11.52
CA GLY A 614 1.94 -20.05 -12.59
C GLY A 614 0.71 -20.62 -13.29
N SER A 615 -0.03 -19.74 -13.94
CA SER A 615 -1.06 -20.15 -14.90
C SER A 615 -1.03 -19.22 -16.10
N GLU A 616 -1.09 -19.79 -17.29
CA GLU A 616 -1.22 -19.08 -18.56
C GLU A 616 -2.19 -19.86 -19.44
N LYS A 617 -3.19 -19.18 -20.01
CA LYS A 617 -4.27 -19.79 -20.79
C LYS A 617 -4.94 -20.96 -20.07
N HIS A 618 -5.10 -20.83 -18.74
CA HIS A 618 -5.61 -21.88 -17.85
C HIS A 618 -4.77 -23.17 -17.80
N HIS A 619 -3.57 -23.19 -18.37
CA HIS A 619 -2.56 -24.22 -18.12
C HIS A 619 -1.77 -23.85 -16.87
N ILE A 620 -1.75 -24.75 -15.90
CA ILE A 620 -1.03 -24.58 -14.63
C ILE A 620 0.37 -25.17 -14.80
N PHE A 621 1.39 -24.46 -14.31
CA PHE A 621 2.78 -24.92 -14.33
C PHE A 621 3.55 -24.43 -13.10
N SER A 622 4.59 -25.16 -12.73
CA SER A 622 5.55 -24.72 -11.70
C SER A 622 6.61 -23.84 -12.34
N MET A 623 6.99 -22.75 -11.67
CA MET A 623 8.09 -21.90 -12.12
C MET A 623 8.96 -21.47 -10.94
N GLN A 624 10.27 -21.38 -11.20
CA GLN A 624 11.22 -20.75 -10.30
C GLN A 624 11.41 -19.28 -10.70
N GLN A 625 11.30 -18.37 -9.74
CA GLN A 625 11.48 -16.94 -9.95
C GLN A 625 12.64 -16.44 -9.10
N SER A 626 13.67 -15.88 -9.74
CA SER A 626 14.67 -15.06 -9.08
C SER A 626 14.12 -13.65 -8.85
N LYS A 627 14.17 -13.18 -7.61
CA LYS A 627 13.60 -11.88 -7.22
C LYS A 627 14.55 -11.13 -6.31
N ARG A 628 14.69 -9.83 -6.55
CA ARG A 628 15.39 -8.94 -5.63
C ARG A 628 14.62 -8.90 -4.30
N ALA A 629 15.28 -9.33 -3.24
CA ALA A 629 14.73 -9.44 -1.90
C ALA A 629 14.86 -8.12 -1.14
N LEU A 630 16.09 -7.72 -0.80
CA LEU A 630 16.39 -6.50 -0.06
C LEU A 630 17.02 -5.45 -0.98
N SER A 631 16.75 -4.18 -0.68
CA SER A 631 17.33 -3.05 -1.40
C SER A 631 17.36 -1.83 -0.49
N ALA A 632 18.53 -1.20 -0.41
CA ALA A 632 18.71 0.06 0.32
C ALA A 632 18.18 1.29 -0.44
N PHE A 633 17.58 1.13 -1.62
CA PHE A 633 17.02 2.25 -2.38
C PHE A 633 15.64 2.64 -1.83
N ASP A 634 15.55 3.84 -1.26
CA ASP A 634 14.30 4.51 -0.91
C ASP A 634 14.20 5.84 -1.66
N ASP A 635 13.04 6.07 -2.27
CA ASP A 635 12.75 7.27 -3.05
C ASP A 635 11.56 8.05 -2.50
N LYS A 636 11.08 7.72 -1.30
CA LYS A 636 10.07 8.54 -0.62
C LYS A 636 10.66 9.70 0.16
N ARG A 637 11.98 9.73 0.36
CA ARG A 637 12.69 10.73 1.17
C ARG A 637 14.06 11.05 0.58
N PHE A 638 14.61 12.19 0.96
CA PHE A 638 15.96 12.61 0.60
C PHE A 638 16.98 12.01 1.57
N LEU A 639 17.77 11.03 1.12
CA LEU A 639 18.77 10.33 1.96
C LEU A 639 20.04 11.18 2.14
N HIS A 640 20.54 11.30 3.36
CA HIS A 640 21.86 11.86 3.65
C HIS A 640 23.00 10.93 3.24
N GLU A 641 24.25 11.39 3.39
CA GLU A 641 25.46 10.66 3.02
C GLU A 641 25.69 9.40 3.87
N ASP A 642 25.29 9.43 5.14
CA ASP A 642 25.33 8.29 6.05
C ASP A 642 24.43 7.13 5.58
N GLY A 643 23.44 7.42 4.73
CA GLY A 643 22.43 6.46 4.28
C GLY A 643 21.44 6.03 5.36
N VAL A 644 21.48 6.64 6.56
CA VAL A 644 20.65 6.33 7.73
C VAL A 644 19.65 7.45 8.00
N THR A 645 20.13 8.70 8.00
CA THR A 645 19.30 9.88 8.21
C THR A 645 18.66 10.33 6.89
N SER A 646 17.48 10.95 6.99
CA SER A 646 16.75 11.42 5.81
C SER A 646 15.85 12.61 6.08
N LEU A 647 15.69 13.45 5.06
CA LEU A 647 14.78 14.58 5.07
C LEU A 647 13.57 14.30 4.20
N SER A 648 12.40 14.76 4.63
CA SER A 648 11.22 14.81 3.78
C SER A 648 11.43 15.81 2.65
N TYR A 649 10.90 15.50 1.46
CA TYR A 649 10.92 16.46 0.36
C TYR A 649 10.21 17.75 0.76
N GLY A 650 10.77 18.90 0.36
CA GLY A 650 10.31 20.23 0.78
C GLY A 650 11.06 20.80 2.00
N HIS A 651 11.84 19.99 2.72
CA HIS A 651 12.61 20.49 3.87
C HIS A 651 13.61 21.59 3.45
N TYR A 652 13.70 22.67 4.25
CA TYR A 652 14.49 23.86 3.92
C TYR A 652 15.98 23.53 3.73
N LYS A 653 16.52 22.62 4.56
CA LYS A 653 17.88 22.06 4.45
C LYS A 653 18.21 21.43 3.09
N ILE A 654 17.21 20.93 2.34
CA ILE A 654 17.46 20.35 1.00
C ILE A 654 17.84 21.46 0.00
N ALA A 655 17.20 22.63 0.05
CA ALA A 655 17.51 23.74 -0.83
C ALA A 655 18.95 24.24 -0.63
N HIS A 656 19.39 24.38 0.63
CA HIS A 656 20.77 24.73 0.96
C HIS A 656 21.79 23.68 0.45
N SER A 657 21.45 22.38 0.52
CA SER A 657 22.33 21.31 0.03
C SER A 657 22.56 21.30 -1.49
N LYS A 658 21.64 21.87 -2.27
CA LYS A 658 21.79 22.00 -3.74
C LYS A 658 22.69 23.18 -4.13
N LEU A 659 22.77 24.21 -3.28
CA LEU A 659 23.56 25.41 -3.51
C LEU A 659 25.05 25.21 -3.17
N THR A 660 25.40 24.28 -2.28
CA THR A 660 26.78 24.00 -1.84
C THR A 660 27.60 23.09 -2.77
N LYS A 661 27.17 22.82 -4.02
CA LYS A 661 27.93 21.95 -4.95
C LYS A 661 29.03 22.71 -5.71
N THR A 662 30.27 22.29 -5.46
CA THR A 662 31.54 22.72 -6.06
C THR A 662 31.54 22.69 -7.59
N VAL A 663 31.91 23.81 -8.21
CA VAL A 663 32.25 23.90 -9.65
C VAL A 663 33.68 23.38 -9.84
N LYS A 664 33.86 22.30 -10.60
CA LYS A 664 35.21 21.84 -11.02
C LYS A 664 35.72 22.72 -12.18
N GLU A 665 36.93 23.22 -12.02
CA GLU A 665 37.68 24.03 -12.99
C GLU A 665 37.76 23.38 -14.39
N LYS A 666 37.72 24.23 -15.41
CA LYS A 666 38.39 23.99 -16.69
C LYS A 666 39.14 25.27 -17.06
N HIS A 667 40.46 25.22 -17.01
CA HIS A 667 41.32 26.36 -17.37
C HIS A 667 41.22 26.67 -18.87
N ASP A 668 41.06 27.95 -19.20
CA ASP A 668 42.09 28.63 -19.97
C ASP A 668 42.06 30.14 -19.70
N ARG A 669 43.16 30.64 -19.11
CA ARG A 669 43.62 32.04 -18.97
C ARG A 669 42.71 33.06 -18.26
N GLY A 670 43.06 33.39 -17.00
CA GLY A 670 42.73 34.68 -16.36
C GLY A 670 42.36 34.61 -14.87
N VAL A 671 43.32 34.98 -14.00
CA VAL A 671 43.29 35.33 -12.54
C VAL A 671 42.48 34.43 -11.57
N LYS A 672 43.19 33.88 -10.57
CA LYS A 672 42.68 33.06 -9.45
C LYS A 672 42.03 33.89 -8.34
N ILE A 673 40.85 33.47 -7.86
CA ILE A 673 40.28 33.82 -6.54
C ILE A 673 39.74 32.53 -5.91
N GLN A 674 40.16 32.21 -4.67
CA GLN A 674 39.74 31.00 -3.93
C GLN A 674 38.41 31.21 -3.18
N ASP A 675 37.63 30.12 -3.11
CA ASP A 675 36.53 29.78 -2.20
C ASP A 675 35.56 30.92 -1.82
N MET A 676 34.37 30.93 -2.43
CA MET A 676 33.29 31.86 -2.07
C MET A 676 32.21 31.17 -1.24
N ASP A 677 32.11 31.59 0.03
CA ASP A 677 30.87 31.45 0.82
C ASP A 677 29.91 32.56 0.42
N VAL A 678 28.78 32.18 -0.17
CA VAL A 678 27.69 33.09 -0.54
C VAL A 678 26.53 32.85 0.41
N VAL A 679 26.14 33.87 1.18
CA VAL A 679 24.99 33.83 2.08
C VAL A 679 23.96 34.86 1.60
N GLU A 680 22.73 34.41 1.40
CA GLU A 680 21.57 35.24 1.06
C GLU A 680 20.96 35.84 2.33
N TYR A 681 20.70 37.14 2.33
CA TYR A 681 19.90 37.80 3.35
C TYR A 681 18.99 38.84 2.67
N ASP A 682 17.69 38.64 2.77
CA ASP A 682 16.66 39.62 2.40
C ASP A 682 16.79 40.19 0.97
N GLY A 683 16.95 39.31 -0.03
CA GLY A 683 17.06 39.70 -1.45
C GLY A 683 18.40 40.32 -1.86
N HIS A 684 19.39 40.40 -0.96
CA HIS A 684 20.75 40.86 -1.25
C HIS A 684 21.80 39.76 -1.05
N TRP A 685 22.74 39.66 -2.00
CA TRP A 685 23.82 38.69 -1.99
C TRP A 685 25.09 39.31 -1.41
N LYS A 686 25.67 38.72 -0.35
CA LYS A 686 26.93 39.19 0.25
C LYS A 686 28.01 38.11 0.12
N VAL A 687 29.10 38.46 -0.57
CA VAL A 687 30.29 37.60 -0.72
C VAL A 687 31.22 37.86 0.46
N LYS A 688 31.60 36.83 1.22
CA LYS A 688 32.64 36.92 2.26
C LYS A 688 33.94 36.33 1.70
N SER A 689 34.89 37.19 1.33
CA SER A 689 36.28 36.79 1.04
C SER A 689 37.24 37.60 1.91
N GLN A 690 38.28 36.94 2.44
CA GLN A 690 39.33 37.57 3.26
C GLN A 690 40.35 38.38 2.44
N SER A 691 40.30 38.40 1.10
CA SER A 691 41.32 39.06 0.27
C SER A 691 40.93 40.42 -0.34
N VAL A 692 39.76 40.99 0.00
CA VAL A 692 39.39 42.33 -0.48
C VAL A 692 38.75 43.14 0.65
N LYS A 693 39.56 43.93 1.38
CA LYS A 693 39.02 44.93 2.31
C LYS A 693 38.24 45.99 1.52
N GLY A 694 36.93 46.07 1.74
CA GLY A 694 36.16 47.31 1.58
C GLY A 694 35.40 47.55 0.28
N LYS A 695 34.95 46.53 -0.48
CA LYS A 695 34.06 46.75 -1.64
C LYS A 695 32.81 45.85 -1.61
N VAL A 696 31.66 46.43 -1.95
CA VAL A 696 30.33 45.78 -2.05
C VAL A 696 29.96 45.70 -3.54
N TYR A 697 29.39 44.58 -3.98
CA TYR A 697 28.95 44.37 -5.36
C TYR A 697 27.43 44.14 -5.41
N MET A 698 26.77 44.68 -6.45
CA MET A 698 25.34 44.47 -6.74
C MET A 698 25.20 43.58 -7.97
N ILE A 699 24.39 42.52 -7.88
CA ILE A 699 24.10 41.61 -8.99
C ILE A 699 22.84 42.08 -9.71
N GLN A 700 22.91 42.29 -11.03
CA GLN A 700 21.84 42.92 -11.80
C GLN A 700 20.86 41.94 -12.47
N SER A 701 21.24 40.68 -12.75
CA SER A 701 20.30 39.63 -13.17
C SER A 701 20.92 38.22 -13.13
N VAL A 702 20.08 37.19 -13.01
CA VAL A 702 20.46 35.77 -13.18
C VAL A 702 19.73 35.24 -14.41
N LEU A 703 20.44 35.00 -15.51
CA LEU A 703 19.86 34.40 -16.71
C LEU A 703 19.99 32.88 -16.67
N ASN A 704 18.85 32.19 -16.75
CA ASN A 704 18.75 30.74 -16.76
C ASN A 704 18.68 30.26 -18.21
N ALA A 705 19.76 29.64 -18.72
CA ALA A 705 19.80 29.04 -20.06
C ALA A 705 20.05 27.51 -19.97
N PRO A 706 19.63 26.71 -20.97
CA PRO A 706 19.52 25.24 -20.85
C PRO A 706 20.85 24.50 -20.66
N ASN A 707 21.98 25.20 -20.81
CA ASN A 707 23.32 24.65 -20.64
C ASN A 707 24.04 25.34 -19.47
N LYS A 708 23.69 24.97 -18.23
CA LYS A 708 24.42 25.15 -16.96
C LYS A 708 25.64 26.10 -17.01
N ARG A 709 25.41 27.41 -17.20
CA ARG A 709 26.39 28.46 -16.95
C ARG A 709 25.66 29.64 -16.33
N ILE A 710 26.05 29.97 -15.10
CA ILE A 710 25.73 31.26 -14.50
C ILE A 710 26.86 32.20 -14.92
N VAL A 711 26.55 33.21 -15.71
CA VAL A 711 27.50 34.25 -16.10
C VAL A 711 27.30 35.43 -15.15
N PHE A 712 28.32 35.77 -14.39
CA PHE A 712 28.32 36.97 -13.54
C PHE A 712 29.02 38.10 -14.31
N ASP A 713 28.28 39.18 -14.58
CA ASP A 713 28.84 40.41 -15.13
C ASP A 713 29.26 41.32 -13.96
N PHE A 714 30.56 41.62 -13.85
CA PHE A 714 31.10 42.50 -12.82
C PHE A 714 31.72 43.74 -13.47
N ARG A 715 31.17 44.93 -13.20
CA ARG A 715 31.85 46.20 -13.47
C ARG A 715 32.42 46.80 -12.18
N LEU A 716 33.70 47.19 -12.22
CA LEU A 716 34.33 48.00 -11.20
C LEU A 716 33.72 49.42 -11.25
N PHE A 717 33.10 49.86 -10.16
CA PHE A 717 32.89 51.29 -9.92
C PHE A 717 33.92 51.79 -8.90
N GLY A 718 34.75 52.75 -9.32
CA GLY A 718 35.57 53.57 -8.43
C GLY A 718 34.74 54.76 -7.95
N CYS A 719 34.78 55.04 -6.65
CA CYS A 719 34.16 56.23 -6.06
C CYS A 719 34.90 57.51 -6.48
N PHE A 720 34.21 58.46 -7.13
CA PHE A 720 33.97 59.85 -6.68
C PHE A 720 33.46 60.70 -7.87
N GLU A 721 32.51 61.60 -7.57
CA GLU A 721 31.89 62.61 -8.45
C GLU A 721 31.06 62.14 -9.66
N PHE A 722 29.72 62.22 -9.59
CA PHE A 722 28.93 63.15 -10.41
C PHE A 722 27.44 63.10 -10.02
N PHE A 723 27.06 63.89 -9.02
CA PHE A 723 25.67 64.21 -8.74
C PHE A 723 25.18 65.24 -9.78
N ARG A 724 24.96 64.83 -11.04
CA ARG A 724 24.28 65.67 -12.05
C ARG A 724 23.86 64.90 -13.30
N ARG A 725 22.66 64.32 -13.28
CA ARG A 725 21.65 64.29 -14.38
C ARG A 725 20.63 63.19 -14.13
N ILE A 726 19.76 63.43 -13.16
CA ILE A 726 18.34 63.16 -13.40
C ILE A 726 17.83 64.33 -14.27
N THR A 727 16.81 64.06 -15.08
CA THR A 727 16.18 64.91 -16.10
C THR A 727 16.83 64.88 -17.49
N ARG A 728 16.28 64.02 -18.36
CA ARG A 728 15.54 64.50 -19.55
C ARG A 728 14.79 63.36 -20.24
N PHE A 729 13.48 63.59 -20.35
CA PHE A 729 12.50 63.04 -21.31
C PHE A 729 12.00 61.60 -21.14
N SER A 730 10.90 61.53 -20.39
CA SER A 730 9.67 60.83 -20.78
C SER A 730 9.13 61.37 -22.10
N ASN A 731 8.41 60.49 -22.83
CA ASN A 731 7.51 60.67 -23.97
C ASN A 731 8.07 60.14 -25.30
N ASP A 732 7.68 58.92 -25.69
CA ASP A 732 6.54 58.74 -26.60
C ASP A 732 6.18 57.26 -26.79
N LEU A 733 4.90 56.97 -26.55
CA LEU A 733 4.18 55.80 -27.06
C LEU A 733 3.95 56.01 -28.55
N THR A 734 4.34 55.07 -29.41
CA THR A 734 3.52 54.67 -30.58
C THR A 734 3.98 53.35 -31.21
N SER A 735 2.96 52.58 -31.60
CA SER A 735 2.88 51.54 -32.64
C SER A 735 3.54 50.17 -32.45
N ASP A 736 2.68 49.21 -32.09
CA ASP A 736 2.61 47.88 -32.68
C ASP A 736 2.74 47.93 -34.22
N SER A 737 3.85 47.45 -34.78
CA SER A 737 3.89 46.68 -36.03
C SER A 737 5.34 46.36 -36.45
N GLU A 738 6.07 45.52 -35.71
CA GLU A 738 7.24 44.82 -36.29
C GLU A 738 7.74 43.62 -35.47
N PHE A 739 6.84 42.90 -34.78
CA PHE A 739 7.17 41.61 -34.15
C PHE A 739 6.50 40.40 -34.83
N LEU A 740 5.79 40.64 -35.93
CA LEU A 740 5.00 39.66 -36.68
C LEU A 740 5.55 39.41 -38.09
N ARG A 741 6.88 39.28 -38.22
CA ARG A 741 7.51 38.86 -39.48
C ARG A 741 8.75 37.97 -39.36
N LEU A 742 8.92 37.27 -38.23
CA LEU A 742 10.06 36.37 -38.05
C LEU A 742 9.78 35.08 -37.25
N VAL A 743 8.52 34.61 -37.25
CA VAL A 743 8.13 33.33 -36.61
C VAL A 743 7.30 32.41 -37.52
N VAL A 744 7.11 32.73 -38.80
CA VAL A 744 6.30 31.87 -39.71
C VAL A 744 7.12 30.98 -40.67
N ASP A 745 8.44 31.14 -40.77
CA ASP A 745 9.24 30.34 -41.74
C ASP A 745 10.08 29.18 -41.16
N GLN A 746 9.81 28.71 -39.93
CA GLN A 746 10.48 27.52 -39.38
C GLN A 746 9.53 26.53 -38.67
N ALA A 747 8.34 26.31 -39.22
CA ALA A 747 7.44 25.24 -38.75
C ALA A 747 6.85 24.38 -39.88
N TRP A 748 7.53 24.29 -41.03
CA TRP A 748 7.08 23.48 -42.17
C TRP A 748 8.18 22.66 -42.84
N ALA A 749 8.98 21.94 -42.04
CA ALA A 749 9.89 20.92 -42.56
C ALA A 749 10.17 19.83 -41.52
N SER A 750 9.20 18.94 -41.26
CA SER A 750 9.44 17.61 -40.68
C SER A 750 8.15 16.77 -40.62
N MET A 751 7.61 16.42 -41.80
CA MET A 751 6.73 15.25 -41.96
C MET A 751 7.24 14.43 -43.15
N PRO A 752 7.60 13.15 -42.97
CA PRO A 752 7.83 12.27 -44.11
C PRO A 752 6.51 11.61 -44.53
N ARG A 753 6.15 11.71 -45.82
CA ARG A 753 5.25 10.79 -46.51
C ARG A 753 6.03 9.98 -47.54
N ASP A 754 5.63 8.72 -47.66
CA ASP A 754 6.10 7.69 -48.58
C ASP A 754 6.28 8.12 -50.05
N LYS A 755 7.28 7.52 -50.71
CA LYS A 755 7.17 6.97 -52.08
C LYS A 755 8.11 5.76 -52.21
N GLY A 756 7.57 4.67 -52.75
CA GLY A 756 8.29 3.44 -53.02
C GLY A 756 8.82 3.28 -54.46
N GLY A 757 9.50 2.15 -54.65
CA GLY A 757 9.93 1.53 -55.90
C GLY A 757 11.35 1.91 -56.36
N ASP A 758 12.19 1.03 -56.90
CA ASP A 758 12.19 -0.43 -57.05
C ASP A 758 13.66 -0.85 -57.36
N HIS A 759 13.93 -2.15 -57.32
CA HIS A 759 15.07 -2.92 -57.87
C HIS A 759 16.27 -3.22 -56.97
N GLY A 760 16.42 -4.53 -56.69
CA GLY A 760 17.60 -5.22 -57.20
C GLY A 760 18.46 -6.02 -56.24
N SER A 761 17.98 -7.22 -55.90
CA SER A 761 18.77 -8.47 -55.84
C SER A 761 19.50 -8.89 -54.53
N GLN A 762 19.14 -10.13 -54.17
CA GLN A 762 19.97 -11.22 -53.63
C GLN A 762 20.30 -11.35 -52.13
N LYS A 763 19.78 -12.49 -51.63
CA LYS A 763 20.39 -13.47 -50.69
C LYS A 763 20.36 -13.16 -49.18
N GLY A 764 19.35 -13.75 -48.53
CA GLY A 764 19.56 -15.01 -47.81
C GLY A 764 19.85 -14.96 -46.31
N LYS A 765 19.08 -15.82 -45.60
CA LYS A 765 19.33 -16.47 -44.30
C LYS A 765 18.71 -15.86 -43.04
N ASN A 766 17.70 -16.61 -42.56
CA ASN A 766 17.37 -16.97 -41.19
C ASN A 766 18.44 -16.65 -40.13
N ILE A 767 18.01 -16.29 -38.91
CA ILE A 767 18.06 -17.13 -37.69
C ILE A 767 17.79 -16.25 -36.45
N VAL A 768 16.77 -16.68 -35.68
CA VAL A 768 16.45 -16.52 -34.24
C VAL A 768 16.05 -15.14 -33.71
#